data_AF-A0A194PLJ4-F1
#
_entry.id   AF-A0A194PLJ4-F1
#
_cell.length_a   1.000
_cell.length_b   1.000
_cell.length_c   1.000
_cell.angle_alpha   90.00
_cell.angle_beta   90.00
_cell.angle_gamma   90.00
#
_symmetry.space_group_name_H-M   'P 1'
#
loop_
_entity.id
_entity.type
_entity.pdbx_description
1 polymer ?
#
loop_
_entity_poly.entity_id
_entity_poly.type
_entity_poly.pdbx_seq_one_letter_code
_entity_poly.pdbx_strand_id
1 'polypeptide(L)'
;MSSGRIDKSETKLYLFPAEPAARVGCGGMNRAVVLMAVLTTTIAPQINITGVEVSSAIKKTTMIVPTSPHVIKSMANKTRRLPTRKGKGDSPMLNYIFDSYATSNKHFHDKFRAPSFEGDVSSEDTLLEADTGATVLFDCQVLSLRDKTVSWIKVSENENLELLTLNLDTYTADNRYRVDVAGETWRLYLSNAKEQDSGIYCCHVSTHPPMLKRFKLIVHRPEIRMSKEAFLESGETLSLKCTVVHLTSGEAPPAMHWYRGNVTAPLDEIRGGVLIETDHLTMTSHLQVARLKVEDAGNYTCALEAPLIMKTVARVHVLQGSSLAELQSGVKSTSSYLSLLVTSIFFNLIICGDSVGGSGVKHLTCNLQVLGTNPAICGAVWSFEAGPWQFAIPAEINESAFILELSICFNLFVETNPAGGVCNPSVAPCTGGFARLATAVREALGREPDSLLLNGGDSFQGTIWYNLLRWNVTQDFMNMLPHDAHVLGNHEFDNGIDGVVPYLEHLDSKVVAANIIDDLEPTIQGLYYPSIVVERNGRKIGIIGVIISSTNELASTGRLKFTDEVEAVKREAEKLHENGTDVIIVLEIAQNVGPYIDIVVGGHSHTLLYNGDPPENSTFRPQGPYPVVVRQGLKPVLIVQAAAHAQYLGEIKLQFDDQGNLVNWEGQPHYLGNEVIQAPDVLAKINQYLPEITEMATRKIGSSLVHLSSRCACSECNLGSFVCDAYMDAMIPRAKGDKWIDAHFCVVNRGDIRVDMEPGVITFETVLLSTPFENNIEVFELRGDHILEMLEYSVANVPFPGARMLQISGMRPIFNGSHPVNQRVKSVSIRCIDCPVPMYEPLELNKYYRMIAPSFIANGGDGFHMIAENRRNVEVLGVDYDLLIRYIEKLSPVFIDVDGRIQIQDPCFV
;
A
#
# COMPACT_ATOMS: atom_id res chain seq x y z
N MET A 1 8.67 -30.26 -59.08
CA MET A 1 9.48 -30.31 -60.33
C MET A 1 10.36 -29.06 -60.39
N SER A 2 11.45 -29.11 -61.18
CA SER A 2 12.17 -28.00 -61.87
C SER A 2 11.95 -26.51 -61.48
N SER A 3 12.94 -25.60 -61.51
CA SER A 3 14.42 -25.68 -61.70
C SER A 3 15.03 -24.26 -61.81
N GLY A 4 16.33 -24.07 -61.54
CA GLY A 4 17.08 -22.84 -61.84
C GLY A 4 17.58 -22.12 -60.57
N ARG A 5 18.87 -22.11 -60.17
CA ARG A 5 20.18 -22.51 -60.76
C ARG A 5 20.82 -21.55 -61.77
N ILE A 6 21.85 -20.83 -61.31
CA ILE A 6 23.14 -20.42 -61.96
C ILE A 6 23.96 -19.75 -60.82
N ASP A 7 25.17 -20.20 -60.43
CA ASP A 7 26.52 -20.09 -61.08
C ASP A 7 27.03 -18.62 -61.20
N LYS A 8 28.32 -18.22 -61.06
CA LYS A 8 29.65 -18.80 -60.65
C LYS A 8 30.67 -17.61 -60.55
N SER A 9 31.95 -17.67 -60.10
CA SER A 9 32.86 -18.65 -59.48
C SER A 9 34.20 -18.00 -59.05
N GLU A 10 34.87 -18.51 -58.00
CA GLU A 10 36.35 -18.50 -57.78
C GLU A 10 37.03 -17.12 -57.46
N THR A 11 38.22 -17.01 -56.82
CA THR A 11 39.49 -17.72 -57.11
C THR A 11 40.55 -17.76 -55.97
N LYS A 12 40.77 -18.96 -55.39
CA LYS A 12 42.02 -19.70 -55.05
C LYS A 12 43.19 -19.20 -54.12
N LEU A 13 43.46 -20.05 -53.10
CA LEU A 13 44.77 -20.56 -52.54
C LEU A 13 45.81 -19.56 -51.93
N TYR A 14 46.83 -19.92 -51.11
CA TYR A 14 47.61 -21.17 -50.87
C TYR A 14 48.07 -21.43 -49.39
N LEU A 15 48.17 -22.72 -49.02
CA LEU A 15 49.04 -23.47 -48.05
C LEU A 15 49.82 -22.82 -46.87
N PHE A 16 49.58 -23.32 -45.64
CA PHE A 16 50.42 -24.21 -44.75
C PHE A 16 51.98 -24.14 -44.74
N PRO A 17 52.71 -24.66 -43.68
CA PRO A 17 52.29 -25.22 -42.36
C PRO A 17 53.18 -24.87 -41.11
N ALA A 18 52.86 -25.51 -39.96
CA ALA A 18 53.76 -26.04 -38.90
C ALA A 18 53.82 -25.35 -37.50
N GLU A 19 54.15 -26.18 -36.49
CA GLU A 19 54.04 -25.97 -35.03
C GLU A 19 55.41 -25.69 -34.34
N PRO A 20 55.64 -25.95 -33.02
CA PRO A 20 55.38 -25.05 -31.88
C PRO A 20 56.62 -24.82 -30.97
N ALA A 21 56.55 -23.95 -29.92
CA ALA A 21 57.32 -24.13 -28.66
C ALA A 21 57.07 -23.10 -27.52
N ALA A 22 56.87 -23.63 -26.31
CA ALA A 22 57.51 -23.31 -25.01
C ALA A 22 57.79 -21.86 -24.47
N ARG A 23 57.17 -21.59 -23.30
CA ARG A 23 57.74 -21.16 -21.98
C ARG A 23 58.63 -19.90 -21.80
N VAL A 24 58.56 -19.38 -20.55
CA VAL A 24 59.39 -18.38 -19.82
C VAL A 24 58.71 -16.99 -19.69
N GLY A 25 58.71 -16.30 -18.53
CA GLY A 25 59.03 -16.72 -17.15
C GLY A 25 59.63 -15.61 -16.24
N CYS A 26 59.06 -15.44 -15.04
CA CYS A 26 59.55 -14.70 -13.86
C CYS A 26 59.62 -13.15 -13.86
N GLY A 27 59.31 -12.56 -12.68
CA GLY A 27 59.57 -11.15 -12.29
C GLY A 27 58.45 -10.14 -12.66
N GLY A 28 57.84 -9.38 -11.75
CA GLY A 28 57.89 -9.35 -10.27
C GLY A 28 58.70 -8.19 -9.68
N MET A 29 58.04 -7.17 -9.10
CA MET A 29 58.65 -6.16 -8.21
C MET A 29 57.62 -5.39 -7.35
N ASN A 30 57.98 -5.11 -6.08
CA ASN A 30 57.14 -4.40 -5.09
C ASN A 30 57.50 -2.91 -4.94
N ARG A 31 56.48 -2.07 -4.66
CA ARG A 31 56.48 -0.85 -3.79
C ARG A 31 55.05 -0.25 -3.82
N ALA A 32 54.31 -0.04 -2.70
CA ALA A 32 54.54 0.90 -1.58
C ALA A 32 54.54 2.37 -2.06
N VAL A 33 53.76 3.31 -1.49
CA VAL A 33 53.80 3.86 -0.10
C VAL A 33 52.44 4.52 0.23
N VAL A 34 51.68 4.10 1.26
CA VAL A 34 51.50 4.66 2.65
C VAL A 34 50.91 6.08 2.78
N LEU A 35 49.93 6.27 3.68
CA LEU A 35 49.61 7.56 4.34
C LEU A 35 48.93 7.41 5.73
N MET A 36 49.17 8.38 6.62
CA MET A 36 48.64 8.53 8.01
C MET A 36 48.98 9.96 8.53
N ALA A 37 48.45 10.55 9.63
CA ALA A 37 47.24 10.39 10.47
C ALA A 37 47.24 11.54 11.55
N VAL A 38 46.38 11.49 12.58
CA VAL A 38 46.39 12.33 13.82
C VAL A 38 45.89 13.79 13.60
N LEU A 39 44.72 14.26 14.12
CA LEU A 39 44.32 14.71 15.49
C LEU A 39 45.06 16.01 15.97
N THR A 40 44.53 16.93 16.81
CA THR A 40 43.75 16.85 18.08
C THR A 40 43.08 18.20 18.53
N THR A 41 41.96 18.15 19.29
CA THR A 41 41.56 18.99 20.49
C THR A 41 41.40 20.55 20.39
N THR A 42 40.69 21.34 21.24
CA THR A 42 39.67 21.22 22.34
C THR A 42 39.20 22.63 22.78
N ILE A 43 38.08 22.78 23.53
CA ILE A 43 37.98 23.53 24.82
C ILE A 43 36.56 23.41 25.44
N ALA A 44 36.47 23.38 26.79
CA ALA A 44 35.24 23.56 27.58
C ALA A 44 35.60 23.98 29.03
N PRO A 45 34.67 24.63 29.78
CA PRO A 45 34.72 24.59 31.24
C PRO A 45 33.34 24.42 31.96
N GLN A 46 33.26 23.41 32.86
CA GLN A 46 33.00 23.50 34.33
C GLN A 46 31.64 24.10 34.84
N ILE A 47 31.08 23.87 36.06
CA ILE A 47 31.39 23.19 37.36
C ILE A 47 30.04 23.08 38.18
N ASN A 48 29.73 22.26 39.21
CA ASN A 48 30.40 21.22 40.04
C ASN A 48 29.41 20.21 40.72
N ILE A 49 29.91 19.00 41.03
CA ILE A 49 29.72 18.10 42.21
C ILE A 49 28.55 18.32 43.21
N THR A 50 27.70 17.30 43.41
CA THR A 50 27.48 16.45 44.64
C THR A 50 26.27 15.52 44.41
N GLY A 51 26.09 14.33 44.99
CA GLY A 51 26.90 13.52 45.92
C GLY A 51 26.02 12.63 46.83
N VAL A 52 26.55 11.51 47.36
CA VAL A 52 25.90 10.55 48.32
C VAL A 52 25.00 9.44 47.68
N GLU A 53 24.75 8.37 48.44
CA GLU A 53 24.64 6.96 48.02
C GLU A 53 23.69 6.17 48.99
N VAL A 54 23.59 4.83 48.83
CA VAL A 54 23.14 3.81 49.83
C VAL A 54 21.64 3.41 49.90
N SER A 55 21.29 2.46 49.04
CA SER A 55 20.61 1.15 49.31
C SER A 55 19.40 0.97 50.26
N SER A 56 18.43 0.19 49.75
CA SER A 56 17.82 -1.02 50.37
C SER A 56 16.50 -0.98 51.20
N ALA A 57 15.55 -1.82 50.72
CA ALA A 57 14.89 -2.92 51.45
C ALA A 57 13.67 -2.76 52.43
N ILE A 58 12.53 -3.29 51.94
CA ILE A 58 11.71 -4.38 52.57
C ILE A 58 10.57 -4.05 53.58
N LYS A 59 9.47 -4.84 53.44
CA LYS A 59 8.20 -4.96 54.23
C LYS A 59 7.16 -3.84 54.02
N LYS A 60 5.88 -4.10 53.67
CA LYS A 60 4.81 -5.04 54.14
C LYS A 60 4.14 -4.66 55.46
N THR A 61 2.82 -4.36 55.42
CA THR A 61 1.68 -4.85 56.26
C THR A 61 0.46 -3.90 56.02
N THR A 62 -0.67 -4.27 55.39
CA THR A 62 -1.95 -4.83 55.93
C THR A 62 -2.55 -4.12 57.17
N MET A 63 -3.85 -3.92 57.41
CA MET A 63 -5.14 -4.13 56.68
C MET A 63 -5.84 -2.75 56.44
N ILE A 64 -7.14 -2.37 56.63
CA ILE A 64 -8.45 -2.87 57.16
C ILE A 64 -9.59 -2.27 56.24
N VAL A 65 -10.84 -2.75 56.34
CA VAL A 65 -12.04 -2.32 55.56
C VAL A 65 -13.16 -1.72 56.46
N PRO A 66 -13.96 -0.76 55.95
CA PRO A 66 -15.40 -0.66 56.27
C PRO A 66 -16.29 -0.62 54.99
N THR A 67 -17.04 -1.68 54.65
CA THR A 67 -18.49 -1.89 54.90
C THR A 67 -19.49 -1.08 54.05
N SER A 68 -20.22 -1.76 53.16
CA SER A 68 -21.44 -1.29 52.47
C SER A 68 -22.70 -1.40 53.35
N PRO A 69 -23.83 -0.80 52.92
CA PRO A 69 -24.92 -1.62 52.34
C PRO A 69 -25.59 -0.91 51.11
N HIS A 70 -26.60 -1.41 50.38
CA HIS A 70 -27.50 -2.58 50.49
C HIS A 70 -27.67 -3.31 49.12
N VAL A 71 -28.46 -4.40 49.07
CA VAL A 71 -28.59 -5.31 47.90
C VAL A 71 -30.05 -5.67 47.61
N ILE A 72 -30.43 -5.75 46.33
CA ILE A 72 -31.53 -6.61 45.81
C ILE A 72 -30.98 -7.46 44.64
N LYS A 73 -31.56 -8.65 44.40
CA LYS A 73 -30.95 -9.78 43.67
C LYS A 73 -31.72 -10.21 42.41
N SER A 74 -31.02 -10.69 41.39
CA SER A 74 -31.42 -11.79 40.47
C SER A 74 -30.31 -12.04 39.43
N MET A 75 -29.96 -13.23 38.96
CA MET A 75 -29.86 -14.57 39.57
C MET A 75 -28.70 -15.30 38.86
N ALA A 76 -27.95 -16.18 39.54
CA ALA A 76 -26.65 -16.67 39.04
C ALA A 76 -26.70 -18.05 38.38
N ASN A 77 -25.75 -18.35 37.48
CA ASN A 77 -25.31 -19.73 37.25
C ASN A 77 -23.82 -19.87 36.87
N LYS A 78 -23.05 -20.41 37.83
CA LYS A 78 -21.81 -21.21 37.70
C LYS A 78 -20.75 -20.83 36.65
N THR A 79 -19.69 -20.17 37.13
CA THR A 79 -18.37 -20.16 36.47
C THR A 79 -17.70 -21.55 36.49
N ARG A 80 -16.95 -21.87 35.42
CA ARG A 80 -16.00 -22.99 35.37
C ARG A 80 -14.62 -22.43 35.01
N ARG A 81 -13.66 -22.47 35.95
CA ARG A 81 -12.28 -22.03 35.68
C ARG A 81 -11.59 -23.02 34.73
N LEU A 82 -10.88 -22.49 33.74
CA LEU A 82 -9.87 -23.17 32.93
C LEU A 82 -8.54 -22.39 33.05
N PRO A 83 -7.37 -23.04 32.85
CA PRO A 83 -6.09 -22.50 33.28
C PRO A 83 -5.50 -21.47 32.31
N THR A 84 -4.73 -20.54 32.85
CA THR A 84 -3.89 -19.59 32.10
C THR A 84 -2.84 -20.33 31.27
N ARG A 85 -2.92 -20.25 29.94
CA ARG A 85 -1.78 -20.53 29.07
C ARG A 85 -0.88 -19.29 28.99
N LYS A 86 0.44 -19.48 29.16
CA LYS A 86 1.42 -18.48 28.72
C LYS A 86 1.45 -18.48 27.19
N GLY A 87 1.68 -17.31 26.61
CA GLY A 87 1.56 -17.09 25.16
C GLY A 87 2.68 -17.72 24.33
N LYS A 88 2.46 -17.69 23.01
CA LYS A 88 3.50 -17.62 21.98
C LYS A 88 3.32 -16.27 21.27
N GLY A 89 4.40 -15.73 20.71
CA GLY A 89 4.34 -14.53 19.89
C GLY A 89 4.16 -14.92 18.42
N ASP A 90 3.00 -14.59 17.85
CA ASP A 90 2.66 -14.84 16.45
C ASP A 90 2.49 -13.48 15.74
N SER A 91 3.27 -13.23 14.69
CA SER A 91 3.40 -11.90 14.06
C SER A 91 2.26 -11.56 13.10
N PRO A 92 1.71 -10.33 13.12
CA PRO A 92 0.44 -10.00 12.44
C PRO A 92 0.51 -9.92 10.91
N MET A 93 1.68 -9.65 10.32
CA MET A 93 1.80 -9.32 8.89
C MET A 93 1.48 -10.50 7.95
N LEU A 94 1.53 -11.73 8.46
CA LEU A 94 1.37 -12.93 7.63
C LEU A 94 -0.02 -13.12 7.03
N ASN A 95 -1.06 -12.52 7.60
CA ASN A 95 -2.40 -12.59 7.00
C ASN A 95 -2.50 -11.74 5.73
N TYR A 96 -1.77 -10.62 5.67
CA TYR A 96 -1.87 -9.64 4.57
C TYR A 96 -1.35 -10.20 3.22
N ILE A 97 -0.47 -11.21 3.26
CA ILE A 97 0.10 -11.84 2.07
C ILE A 97 -0.78 -13.01 1.56
N PHE A 98 -1.70 -13.54 2.38
CA PHE A 98 -2.39 -14.81 2.09
C PHE A 98 -3.92 -14.82 2.23
N ASP A 99 -4.56 -13.78 2.80
CA ASP A 99 -6.04 -13.70 2.90
C ASP A 99 -6.74 -13.42 1.54
N SER A 100 -6.01 -13.36 0.41
CA SER A 100 -6.54 -13.06 -0.92
C SER A 100 -7.46 -14.14 -1.52
N TYR A 101 -7.28 -15.43 -1.17
CA TYR A 101 -8.01 -16.56 -1.78
C TYR A 101 -8.59 -17.57 -0.77
N ALA A 102 -8.93 -17.12 0.45
CA ALA A 102 -9.45 -17.98 1.51
C ALA A 102 -10.95 -18.38 1.38
N THR A 103 -11.40 -18.81 0.18
CA THR A 103 -12.78 -19.27 -0.09
C THR A 103 -12.89 -20.79 -0.36
N SER A 104 -12.16 -21.61 0.40
CA SER A 104 -12.22 -23.07 0.27
C SER A 104 -13.55 -23.66 0.79
N ASN A 105 -14.42 -24.03 -0.15
CA ASN A 105 -15.72 -24.65 0.14
C ASN A 105 -15.57 -26.02 0.81
N LYS A 106 -15.75 -26.07 2.14
CA LYS A 106 -16.04 -27.32 2.88
C LYS A 106 -17.44 -27.27 3.48
N HIS A 107 -18.36 -28.03 2.89
CA HIS A 107 -19.71 -28.23 3.39
C HIS A 107 -19.70 -28.97 4.74
N PHE A 108 -19.52 -28.24 5.84
CA PHE A 108 -19.91 -28.68 7.18
C PHE A 108 -21.11 -27.86 7.64
N HIS A 109 -22.24 -28.54 7.87
CA HIS A 109 -23.46 -27.91 8.38
C HIS A 109 -23.32 -27.60 9.88
N ASP A 110 -22.67 -26.48 10.18
CA ASP A 110 -22.83 -25.80 11.45
C ASP A 110 -23.21 -24.33 11.23
N LYS A 111 -23.94 -23.73 12.18
CA LYS A 111 -24.52 -22.38 12.01
C LYS A 111 -23.49 -21.28 12.30
N PHE A 112 -22.46 -21.21 11.46
CA PHE A 112 -21.39 -20.22 11.59
C PHE A 112 -21.94 -18.80 11.41
N ARG A 113 -21.86 -18.00 12.47
CA ARG A 113 -21.87 -16.54 12.37
C ARG A 113 -20.44 -16.04 12.19
N ALA A 114 -20.24 -15.10 11.28
CA ALA A 114 -19.00 -14.36 11.13
C ALA A 114 -18.74 -13.47 12.36
N PRO A 115 -17.50 -13.01 12.57
CA PRO A 115 -17.23 -11.91 13.49
C PRO A 115 -18.13 -10.71 13.16
N SER A 116 -18.62 -10.02 14.18
CA SER A 116 -19.53 -8.88 14.02
C SER A 116 -19.37 -7.88 15.17
N PHE A 117 -19.48 -6.58 14.89
CA PHE A 117 -19.57 -5.59 15.95
C PHE A 117 -20.96 -5.64 16.60
N GLU A 118 -21.07 -5.42 17.91
CA GLU A 118 -22.37 -5.20 18.54
C GLU A 118 -22.84 -3.74 18.34
N GLY A 119 -24.14 -3.59 18.09
CA GLY A 119 -24.80 -2.32 17.75
C GLY A 119 -25.08 -2.19 16.25
N ASP A 120 -25.76 -1.09 15.90
CA ASP A 120 -25.94 -0.71 14.50
C ASP A 120 -24.61 -0.18 13.94
N VAL A 121 -24.16 -0.72 12.81
CA VAL A 121 -22.91 -0.32 12.15
C VAL A 121 -23.26 0.64 11.02
N SER A 122 -23.71 1.83 11.39
CA SER A 122 -23.93 2.93 10.46
C SER A 122 -22.62 3.34 9.78
N SER A 123 -22.73 3.98 8.61
CA SER A 123 -21.58 4.51 7.86
C SER A 123 -20.92 5.73 8.52
N GLU A 124 -21.54 6.30 9.55
CA GLU A 124 -21.08 7.45 10.31
C GLU A 124 -20.10 7.05 11.43
N ASP A 125 -19.07 7.86 11.65
CA ASP A 125 -18.09 7.62 12.73
C ASP A 125 -18.73 7.79 14.11
N THR A 126 -18.38 6.93 15.07
CA THR A 126 -18.79 7.11 16.47
C THR A 126 -18.10 8.35 17.05
N LEU A 127 -18.81 9.48 17.11
CA LEU A 127 -18.29 10.73 17.66
C LEU A 127 -18.02 10.58 19.17
N LEU A 128 -16.81 10.91 19.59
CA LEU A 128 -16.39 11.04 20.97
C LEU A 128 -15.88 12.47 21.19
N GLU A 129 -16.53 13.22 22.08
CA GLU A 129 -16.06 14.54 22.52
C GLU A 129 -15.37 14.40 23.88
N ALA A 130 -14.23 15.06 24.04
CA ALA A 130 -13.43 15.03 25.26
C ALA A 130 -12.84 16.40 25.57
N ASP A 131 -12.73 16.73 26.86
CA ASP A 131 -11.99 17.91 27.31
C ASP A 131 -10.49 17.60 27.42
N THR A 132 -9.63 18.59 27.20
CA THR A 132 -8.17 18.41 27.37
C THR A 132 -7.85 17.94 28.80
N GLY A 133 -6.97 16.94 28.91
CA GLY A 133 -6.63 16.25 30.17
C GLY A 133 -7.50 15.04 30.51
N ALA A 134 -8.61 14.82 29.81
CA ALA A 134 -9.50 13.67 30.06
C ALA A 134 -8.84 12.32 29.74
N THR A 135 -9.45 11.23 30.21
CA THR A 135 -9.16 9.86 29.75
C THR A 135 -10.29 9.40 28.84
N VAL A 136 -9.99 9.16 27.57
CA VAL A 136 -10.94 8.70 26.55
C VAL A 136 -10.96 7.19 26.51
N LEU A 137 -12.14 6.60 26.41
CA LEU A 137 -12.38 5.16 26.28
C LEU A 137 -13.05 4.88 24.93
N PHE A 138 -12.49 3.98 24.14
CA PHE A 138 -13.06 3.56 22.85
C PHE A 138 -13.52 2.10 22.98
N ASP A 139 -14.84 1.87 22.97
CA ASP A 139 -15.44 0.57 23.25
C ASP A 139 -15.80 -0.20 21.97
N CYS A 140 -14.95 -1.15 21.60
CA CYS A 140 -15.15 -2.01 20.45
C CYS A 140 -15.57 -3.41 20.87
N GLN A 141 -16.88 -3.67 20.89
CA GLN A 141 -17.42 -4.99 21.18
C GLN A 141 -17.48 -5.84 19.90
N VAL A 142 -16.74 -6.95 19.88
CA VAL A 142 -16.58 -7.84 18.72
C VAL A 142 -17.10 -9.24 19.06
N LEU A 143 -18.32 -9.51 18.63
CA LEU A 143 -18.99 -10.79 18.78
C LEU A 143 -18.34 -11.85 17.88
N SER A 144 -18.16 -13.07 18.40
CA SER A 144 -17.70 -14.23 17.60
C SER A 144 -16.32 -14.07 16.93
N LEU A 145 -15.39 -13.32 17.54
CA LEU A 145 -14.04 -13.02 17.03
C LEU A 145 -13.20 -14.26 16.61
N ARG A 146 -13.29 -15.36 17.39
CA ARG A 146 -12.56 -16.63 17.17
C ARG A 146 -11.04 -16.49 17.05
N ASP A 147 -10.49 -16.75 15.86
CA ASP A 147 -9.09 -16.76 15.46
C ASP A 147 -8.60 -15.40 14.94
N LYS A 148 -9.51 -14.43 14.76
CA LYS A 148 -9.16 -13.10 14.26
C LYS A 148 -8.62 -12.22 15.37
N THR A 149 -7.75 -11.30 15.00
CA THR A 149 -7.13 -10.32 15.92
C THR A 149 -7.91 -9.02 15.92
N VAL A 150 -7.76 -8.23 16.98
CA VAL A 150 -8.27 -6.86 17.04
C VAL A 150 -7.10 -5.90 17.20
N SER A 151 -6.95 -4.94 16.29
CA SER A 151 -5.95 -3.87 16.38
C SER A 151 -6.61 -2.50 16.50
N TRP A 152 -5.93 -1.58 17.18
CA TRP A 152 -6.30 -0.17 17.21
C TRP A 152 -5.33 0.63 16.36
N ILE A 153 -5.87 1.41 15.44
CA ILE A 153 -5.12 2.21 14.47
C ILE A 153 -5.58 3.67 14.57
N LYS A 154 -4.66 4.63 14.66
CA LYS A 154 -4.97 6.06 14.51
C LYS A 154 -4.76 6.46 13.04
N VAL A 155 -5.71 7.16 12.46
CA VAL A 155 -5.55 7.84 11.16
C VAL A 155 -5.16 9.29 11.44
N SER A 156 -4.03 9.72 10.90
CA SER A 156 -3.58 11.12 10.97
C SER A 156 -4.31 12.01 9.94
N GLU A 157 -4.21 13.34 10.08
CA GLU A 157 -4.80 14.30 9.12
C GLU A 157 -4.20 14.18 7.70
N ASN A 158 -3.02 13.56 7.57
CA ASN A 158 -2.36 13.27 6.29
C ASN A 158 -2.55 11.80 5.86
N GLU A 159 -3.63 11.14 6.32
CA GLU A 159 -4.04 9.76 6.01
C GLU A 159 -3.05 8.64 6.40
N ASN A 160 -1.84 8.97 6.86
CA ASN A 160 -0.91 7.99 7.43
C ASN A 160 -1.54 7.26 8.63
N LEU A 161 -1.39 5.93 8.64
CA LEU A 161 -1.92 5.02 9.64
C LEU A 161 -0.86 4.69 10.70
N GLU A 162 -1.16 4.98 11.97
CA GLU A 162 -0.33 4.60 13.12
C GLU A 162 -0.96 3.39 13.83
N LEU A 163 -0.25 2.26 13.89
CA LEU A 163 -0.67 1.10 14.68
C LEU A 163 -0.43 1.37 16.17
N LEU A 164 -1.50 1.60 16.92
CA LEU A 164 -1.43 1.83 18.37
C LEU A 164 -1.26 0.51 19.12
N THR A 165 -2.09 -0.49 18.82
CA THR A 165 -2.07 -1.80 19.49
C THR A 165 -2.45 -2.94 18.55
N LEU A 166 -1.94 -4.14 18.82
CA LEU A 166 -2.42 -5.41 18.25
C LEU A 166 -2.79 -6.34 19.41
N ASN A 167 -4.02 -6.86 19.39
CA ASN A 167 -4.61 -7.60 20.49
C ASN A 167 -4.47 -6.86 21.83
N LEU A 168 -3.62 -7.35 22.74
CA LEU A 168 -3.36 -6.75 24.05
C LEU A 168 -2.02 -5.98 24.13
N ASP A 169 -1.23 -6.01 23.05
CA ASP A 169 0.13 -5.49 23.01
C ASP A 169 0.15 -4.10 22.35
N THR A 170 0.82 -3.14 22.98
CA THR A 170 0.93 -1.74 22.50
C THR A 170 2.19 -1.57 21.65
N TYR A 171 2.03 -0.96 20.48
CA TYR A 171 3.09 -0.77 19.47
C TYR A 171 3.49 0.70 19.28
N THR A 172 2.62 1.66 19.61
CA THR A 172 2.99 3.08 19.68
C THR A 172 3.94 3.36 20.85
N ALA A 173 4.85 4.31 20.68
CA ALA A 173 5.76 4.78 21.73
C ALA A 173 5.08 5.71 22.76
N ASP A 174 3.84 6.14 22.50
CA ASP A 174 3.09 6.97 23.44
C ASP A 174 2.41 6.12 24.54
N ASN A 175 3.08 6.03 25.68
CA ASN A 175 2.64 5.31 26.88
C ASN A 175 1.27 5.75 27.45
N ARG A 176 0.62 6.78 26.90
CA ARG A 176 -0.75 7.17 27.26
C ARG A 176 -1.80 6.19 26.73
N TYR A 177 -1.48 5.43 25.67
CA TYR A 177 -2.34 4.41 25.09
C TYR A 177 -2.20 3.07 25.81
N ARG A 178 -3.34 2.42 26.08
CA ARG A 178 -3.39 1.06 26.63
C ARG A 178 -4.65 0.35 26.13
N VAL A 179 -4.56 -0.93 25.85
CA VAL A 179 -5.72 -1.77 25.52
C VAL A 179 -6.08 -2.71 26.70
N ASP A 180 -7.36 -3.08 26.78
CA ASP A 180 -7.91 -4.03 27.77
C ASP A 180 -9.07 -4.82 27.13
N VAL A 181 -9.41 -5.99 27.70
CA VAL A 181 -10.49 -6.84 27.18
C VAL A 181 -11.39 -7.35 28.30
N ALA A 182 -12.67 -7.00 28.22
CA ALA A 182 -13.71 -7.41 29.15
C ALA A 182 -14.82 -8.16 28.40
N GLY A 183 -14.76 -9.50 28.42
CA GLY A 183 -15.70 -10.33 27.66
C GLY A 183 -15.40 -10.27 26.16
N GLU A 184 -16.35 -9.80 25.36
CA GLU A 184 -16.17 -9.54 23.92
C GLU A 184 -15.85 -8.05 23.63
N THR A 185 -15.73 -7.19 24.65
CA THR A 185 -15.39 -5.76 24.50
C THR A 185 -13.89 -5.53 24.60
N TRP A 186 -13.30 -5.10 23.47
CA TRP A 186 -11.94 -4.58 23.35
C TRP A 186 -11.98 -3.08 23.57
N ARG A 187 -11.27 -2.59 24.59
CA ARG A 187 -11.28 -1.18 24.99
C ARG A 187 -9.90 -0.56 24.83
N LEU A 188 -9.78 0.44 23.97
CA LEU A 188 -8.63 1.35 23.99
C LEU A 188 -8.85 2.44 25.04
N TYR A 189 -7.80 2.74 25.79
CA TYR A 189 -7.69 3.85 26.72
C TYR A 189 -6.69 4.85 26.12
N LEU A 190 -7.07 6.12 26.04
CA LEU A 190 -6.14 7.25 25.85
C LEU A 190 -6.20 8.11 27.10
N SER A 191 -5.15 8.08 27.91
CA SER A 191 -5.04 8.91 29.12
C SER A 191 -4.48 10.30 28.81
N ASN A 192 -4.90 11.32 29.55
CA ASN A 192 -4.41 12.71 29.43
C ASN A 192 -4.43 13.22 27.96
N ALA A 193 -5.64 13.25 27.37
CA ALA A 193 -5.87 13.64 25.98
C ALA A 193 -5.55 15.12 25.71
N LYS A 194 -5.10 15.42 24.48
CA LYS A 194 -4.69 16.75 24.01
C LYS A 194 -5.40 17.08 22.70
N GLU A 195 -5.44 18.36 22.31
CA GLU A 195 -6.01 18.83 21.04
C GLU A 195 -5.49 18.02 19.82
N GLN A 196 -4.18 17.74 19.76
CA GLN A 196 -3.50 16.89 18.75
C GLN A 196 -3.88 15.39 18.77
N ASP A 197 -4.63 14.93 19.75
CA ASP A 197 -5.19 13.58 19.78
C ASP A 197 -6.56 13.52 19.10
N SER A 198 -7.13 14.65 18.68
CA SER A 198 -8.27 14.65 17.76
C SER A 198 -7.91 13.92 16.46
N GLY A 199 -8.88 13.22 15.87
CA GLY A 199 -8.66 12.38 14.69
C GLY A 199 -9.55 11.14 14.69
N ILE A 200 -9.29 10.23 13.75
CA ILE A 200 -10.06 8.99 13.60
C ILE A 200 -9.28 7.83 14.23
N TYR A 201 -9.94 7.09 15.10
CA TYR A 201 -9.45 5.87 15.73
C TYR A 201 -10.26 4.69 15.21
N CYS A 202 -9.58 3.73 14.60
CA CYS A 202 -10.19 2.54 14.01
C CYS A 202 -9.94 1.35 14.93
N CYS A 203 -11.03 0.74 15.43
CA CYS A 203 -10.98 -0.66 15.84
C CYS A 203 -11.06 -1.52 14.59
N HIS A 204 -9.97 -2.20 14.28
CA HIS A 204 -9.82 -3.09 13.14
C HIS A 204 -9.86 -4.55 13.60
N VAL A 205 -10.67 -5.37 12.95
CA VAL A 205 -10.73 -6.81 13.16
C VAL A 205 -10.19 -7.49 11.91
N SER A 206 -9.23 -8.41 12.08
CA SER A 206 -8.51 -9.07 10.97
C SER A 206 -9.33 -10.18 10.27
N THR A 207 -10.59 -9.89 9.95
CA THR A 207 -11.36 -10.62 8.95
C THR A 207 -10.86 -10.28 7.54
N HIS A 208 -11.16 -11.13 6.57
CA HIS A 208 -11.21 -10.73 5.17
C HIS A 208 -12.69 -10.72 4.73
N PRO A 209 -13.25 -9.57 4.30
CA PRO A 209 -12.66 -8.22 4.29
C PRO A 209 -12.38 -7.66 5.70
N PRO A 210 -11.45 -6.71 5.86
CA PRO A 210 -11.13 -6.10 7.15
C PRO A 210 -12.33 -5.34 7.73
N MET A 211 -12.78 -5.72 8.92
CA MET A 211 -13.90 -5.07 9.60
C MET A 211 -13.40 -3.90 10.43
N LEU A 212 -13.95 -2.71 10.19
CA LEU A 212 -13.55 -1.46 10.84
C LEU A 212 -14.72 -0.81 11.58
N LYS A 213 -14.56 -0.52 12.87
CA LYS A 213 -15.43 0.39 13.63
C LYS A 213 -14.67 1.68 13.91
N ARG A 214 -15.09 2.77 13.29
CA ARG A 214 -14.43 4.08 13.37
C ARG A 214 -15.01 4.94 14.49
N PHE A 215 -14.13 5.58 15.22
CA PHE A 215 -14.44 6.54 16.29
C PHE A 215 -13.78 7.86 15.94
N LYS A 216 -14.54 8.95 15.91
CA LYS A 216 -14.01 10.29 15.65
C LYS A 216 -13.85 11.01 16.97
N LEU A 217 -12.60 11.17 17.42
CA LEU A 217 -12.29 11.92 18.64
C LEU A 217 -12.15 13.40 18.30
N ILE A 218 -12.85 14.25 19.05
CA ILE A 218 -12.62 15.70 19.12
C ILE A 218 -12.20 16.02 20.55
N VAL A 219 -10.97 16.49 20.73
CA VAL A 219 -10.48 16.97 22.02
C VAL A 219 -10.56 18.49 22.06
N HIS A 220 -11.48 19.02 22.86
CA HIS A 220 -11.64 20.46 23.00
C HIS A 220 -10.44 21.07 23.74
N ARG A 221 -9.83 22.07 23.10
CA ARG A 221 -8.86 22.98 23.71
C ARG A 221 -9.51 23.77 24.85
N PRO A 222 -8.80 24.03 25.97
CA PRO A 222 -9.33 24.85 27.05
C PRO A 222 -9.67 26.28 26.60
N GLU A 223 -10.66 26.89 27.24
CA GLU A 223 -10.97 28.32 27.10
C GLU A 223 -11.17 28.99 28.46
N ILE A 224 -10.78 30.25 28.60
CA ILE A 224 -11.12 31.05 29.78
C ILE A 224 -12.23 32.04 29.42
N ARG A 225 -13.42 31.84 30.01
CA ARG A 225 -14.61 32.67 29.80
C ARG A 225 -14.73 33.72 30.91
N MET A 226 -14.74 34.99 30.50
CA MET A 226 -14.82 36.17 31.37
C MET A 226 -15.48 37.33 30.61
N SER A 227 -16.12 38.26 31.31
CA SER A 227 -16.69 39.49 30.74
C SER A 227 -15.59 40.39 30.18
N LYS A 228 -15.64 40.74 28.88
CA LYS A 228 -14.62 41.55 28.21
C LYS A 228 -14.56 43.00 28.69
N GLU A 229 -15.69 43.56 29.13
CA GLU A 229 -15.80 44.92 29.64
C GLU A 229 -16.70 44.96 30.87
N ALA A 230 -16.48 45.93 31.76
CA ALA A 230 -17.35 46.22 32.90
C ALA A 230 -17.35 47.74 33.18
N PHE A 231 -18.52 48.28 33.51
CA PHE A 231 -18.73 49.70 33.81
C PHE A 231 -19.37 49.82 35.19
N LEU A 232 -18.73 50.55 36.11
CA LEU A 232 -19.17 50.77 37.49
C LEU A 232 -18.95 52.23 37.89
N GLU A 233 -19.64 52.70 38.93
CA GLU A 233 -19.40 54.01 39.53
C GLU A 233 -18.36 53.96 40.67
N SER A 234 -17.69 55.08 40.93
CA SER A 234 -16.70 55.15 42.01
C SER A 234 -17.38 55.04 43.39
N GLY A 235 -16.94 54.06 44.17
CA GLY A 235 -17.54 53.66 45.45
C GLY A 235 -18.14 52.26 45.42
N GLU A 236 -18.50 51.74 44.24
CA GLU A 236 -19.03 50.39 44.07
C GLU A 236 -17.96 49.29 44.28
N THR A 237 -18.40 48.03 44.22
CA THR A 237 -17.53 46.85 44.29
C THR A 237 -17.49 46.17 42.91
N LEU A 238 -16.31 46.07 42.31
CA LEU A 238 -16.11 45.23 41.12
C LEU A 238 -16.36 43.77 41.51
N SER A 239 -17.06 43.03 40.64
CA SER A 239 -17.19 41.57 40.74
C SER A 239 -17.00 40.95 39.36
N LEU A 240 -15.84 40.32 39.12
CA LEU A 240 -15.54 39.59 37.89
C LEU A 240 -15.58 38.08 38.14
N LYS A 241 -16.20 37.36 37.21
CA LYS A 241 -16.18 35.88 37.17
C LYS A 241 -15.29 35.42 36.01
N CYS A 242 -14.35 34.54 36.31
CA CYS A 242 -13.47 33.88 35.37
C CYS A 242 -13.67 32.36 35.50
N THR A 243 -14.12 31.69 34.44
CA THR A 243 -14.32 30.23 34.43
C THR A 243 -13.50 29.61 33.31
N VAL A 244 -12.69 28.61 33.63
CA VAL A 244 -12.05 27.74 32.62
C VAL A 244 -13.05 26.67 32.22
N VAL A 245 -13.21 26.46 30.92
CA VAL A 245 -13.96 25.34 30.34
C VAL A 245 -13.02 24.50 29.47
N HIS A 246 -13.46 23.29 29.12
CA HIS A 246 -12.73 22.36 28.25
C HIS A 246 -11.37 21.88 28.82
N LEU A 247 -11.32 21.71 30.15
CA LEU A 247 -10.13 21.24 30.88
C LEU A 247 -10.53 20.29 32.02
N THR A 248 -10.21 19.00 31.87
CA THR A 248 -10.28 18.03 32.96
C THR A 248 -9.01 18.13 33.80
N SER A 249 -9.14 18.50 35.07
CA SER A 249 -7.99 18.57 35.99
C SER A 249 -7.58 17.17 36.46
N GLY A 250 -6.29 16.85 36.32
CA GLY A 250 -5.68 15.64 36.85
C GLY A 250 -5.38 15.74 38.36
N GLU A 251 -4.46 14.91 38.85
CA GLU A 251 -4.11 14.81 40.29
C GLU A 251 -3.55 16.12 40.90
N ALA A 252 -3.16 17.09 40.08
CA ALA A 252 -2.82 18.44 40.50
C ALA A 252 -3.62 19.47 39.66
N PRO A 253 -4.52 20.27 40.26
CA PRO A 253 -5.22 21.34 39.56
C PRO A 253 -4.28 22.53 39.27
N PRO A 254 -4.34 23.14 38.06
CA PRO A 254 -3.56 24.34 37.72
C PRO A 254 -3.95 25.56 38.57
N ALA A 255 -3.02 26.50 38.75
CA ALA A 255 -3.24 27.70 39.56
C ALA A 255 -3.93 28.82 38.77
N MET A 256 -4.91 29.48 39.38
CA MET A 256 -5.58 30.67 38.82
C MET A 256 -5.15 31.93 39.58
N HIS A 257 -4.60 32.90 38.85
CA HIS A 257 -4.11 34.17 39.40
C HIS A 257 -4.78 35.37 38.71
N TRP A 258 -4.91 36.47 39.45
CA TRP A 258 -5.44 37.74 38.95
C TRP A 258 -4.37 38.82 38.97
N TYR A 259 -4.24 39.52 37.85
CA TYR A 259 -3.26 40.61 37.63
C TYR A 259 -3.97 41.88 37.17
N ARG A 260 -3.30 43.04 37.32
CA ARG A 260 -3.84 44.33 36.89
C ARG A 260 -2.81 45.13 36.10
N GLY A 261 -3.23 45.66 34.94
CA GLY A 261 -2.32 46.31 33.98
C GLY A 261 -1.23 45.34 33.51
N ASN A 262 0.02 45.81 33.55
CA ASN A 262 1.21 45.02 33.23
C ASN A 262 1.97 44.53 34.49
N VAL A 263 1.35 44.56 35.67
CA VAL A 263 1.99 44.13 36.92
C VAL A 263 1.94 42.61 37.04
N THR A 264 3.09 41.98 37.27
CA THR A 264 3.26 40.52 37.36
C THR A 264 3.17 39.95 38.78
N ALA A 265 2.81 40.78 39.75
CA ALA A 265 2.50 40.36 41.12
C ALA A 265 0.97 40.20 41.28
N PRO A 266 0.48 39.18 42.03
CA PRO A 266 -0.94 38.98 42.27
C PRO A 266 -1.65 40.22 42.82
N LEU A 267 -2.90 40.43 42.38
CA LEU A 267 -3.68 41.64 42.65
C LEU A 267 -3.96 41.87 44.15
N ASP A 268 -4.09 40.79 44.92
CA ASP A 268 -4.31 40.78 46.36
C ASP A 268 -3.07 41.22 47.17
N GLU A 269 -1.85 40.97 46.66
CA GLU A 269 -0.61 41.47 47.27
C GLU A 269 -0.44 43.00 47.08
N ILE A 270 -0.91 43.53 45.95
CA ILE A 270 -0.68 44.94 45.55
C ILE A 270 -1.83 45.90 45.89
N ARG A 271 -3.04 45.40 46.21
CA ARG A 271 -4.22 46.24 46.49
C ARG A 271 -5.07 45.65 47.62
N GLY A 272 -4.90 46.17 48.84
CA GLY A 272 -5.81 45.86 49.96
C GLY A 272 -7.26 46.21 49.64
N GLY A 273 -8.20 45.36 50.08
CA GLY A 273 -9.64 45.44 49.72
C GLY A 273 -10.06 44.57 48.53
N VAL A 274 -9.15 43.71 48.06
CA VAL A 274 -9.40 42.62 47.11
C VAL A 274 -9.81 41.35 47.87
N LEU A 275 -10.74 40.58 47.29
CA LEU A 275 -11.08 39.21 47.69
C LEU A 275 -11.06 38.34 46.43
N ILE A 276 -10.41 37.18 46.49
CA ILE A 276 -10.37 36.19 45.41
C ILE A 276 -10.85 34.86 45.99
N GLU A 277 -11.90 34.29 45.41
CA GLU A 277 -12.45 32.99 45.77
C GLU A 277 -12.38 32.08 44.53
N THR A 278 -11.61 30.98 44.61
CA THR A 278 -11.45 30.03 43.50
C THR A 278 -12.01 28.68 43.87
N ASP A 279 -13.04 28.24 43.14
CA ASP A 279 -13.53 26.87 43.17
C ASP A 279 -12.74 26.01 42.18
N HIS A 280 -11.93 25.10 42.73
CA HIS A 280 -11.11 24.17 41.96
C HIS A 280 -11.90 22.98 41.39
N LEU A 281 -13.16 22.73 41.80
CA LEU A 281 -14.01 21.70 41.20
C LEU A 281 -14.70 22.20 39.92
N THR A 282 -15.11 23.48 39.88
CA THR A 282 -15.72 24.10 38.69
C THR A 282 -14.76 25.04 37.92
N MET A 283 -13.46 24.97 38.23
CA MET A 283 -12.37 25.80 37.67
C MET A 283 -12.78 27.26 37.46
N THR A 284 -13.32 27.84 38.53
CA THR A 284 -14.00 29.13 38.52
C THR A 284 -13.43 30.02 39.61
N SER A 285 -12.85 31.15 39.21
CA SER A 285 -12.36 32.17 40.12
C SER A 285 -13.24 33.42 40.08
N HIS A 286 -13.62 33.90 41.26
CA HIS A 286 -14.36 35.13 41.48
C HIS A 286 -13.44 36.17 42.11
N LEU A 287 -13.22 37.28 41.40
CA LEU A 287 -12.51 38.46 41.92
C LEU A 287 -13.52 39.52 42.35
N GLN A 288 -13.41 39.97 43.60
CA GLN A 288 -14.09 41.16 44.10
C GLN A 288 -13.09 42.25 44.50
N VAL A 289 -13.37 43.50 44.15
CA VAL A 289 -12.56 44.67 44.55
C VAL A 289 -13.48 45.75 45.12
N ALA A 290 -13.45 45.93 46.44
CA ALA A 290 -14.40 46.78 47.15
C ALA A 290 -13.97 48.26 47.17
N ARG A 291 -14.95 49.17 47.01
CA ARG A 291 -14.79 50.63 47.01
C ARG A 291 -13.82 51.10 45.92
N LEU A 292 -14.24 50.92 44.68
CA LEU A 292 -13.55 51.36 43.47
C LEU A 292 -13.31 52.88 43.44
N LYS A 293 -12.08 53.27 43.13
CA LYS A 293 -11.72 54.63 42.75
C LYS A 293 -11.55 54.74 41.23
N VAL A 294 -11.50 55.96 40.70
CA VAL A 294 -11.12 56.19 39.29
C VAL A 294 -9.71 55.64 38.98
N GLU A 295 -8.78 55.70 39.94
CA GLU A 295 -7.44 55.09 39.84
C GLU A 295 -7.45 53.55 39.83
N ASP A 296 -8.59 52.89 40.09
CA ASP A 296 -8.75 51.43 39.97
C ASP A 296 -9.19 50.99 38.55
N ALA A 297 -9.58 51.91 37.66
CA ALA A 297 -9.90 51.58 36.28
C ALA A 297 -8.71 50.96 35.49
N GLY A 298 -9.00 50.26 34.40
CA GLY A 298 -8.00 49.67 33.50
C GLY A 298 -8.21 48.17 33.23
N ASN A 299 -7.14 47.50 32.82
CA ASN A 299 -7.20 46.09 32.42
C ASN A 299 -6.99 45.17 33.64
N TYR A 300 -7.93 44.24 33.83
CA TYR A 300 -7.86 43.16 34.81
C TYR A 300 -7.71 41.84 34.07
N THR A 301 -6.65 41.10 34.40
CA THR A 301 -6.27 39.85 33.71
C THR A 301 -6.52 38.67 34.63
N CYS A 302 -7.33 37.72 34.20
CA CYS A 302 -7.38 36.39 34.80
C CYS A 302 -6.41 35.49 34.04
N ALA A 303 -5.52 34.81 34.76
CA ALA A 303 -4.51 33.92 34.20
C ALA A 303 -4.60 32.52 34.83
N LEU A 304 -4.33 31.51 34.01
CA LEU A 304 -4.10 30.13 34.41
C LEU A 304 -2.61 29.83 34.21
N GLU A 305 -1.95 29.32 35.25
CA GLU A 305 -0.50 29.11 35.26
C GLU A 305 -0.13 27.68 35.64
N ALA A 306 0.65 27.05 34.77
CA ALA A 306 1.26 25.71 34.84
C ALA A 306 0.28 24.51 35.00
N PRO A 307 0.39 23.44 34.18
CA PRO A 307 1.32 23.27 33.05
C PRO A 307 0.88 24.01 31.77
N LEU A 308 -0.35 24.54 31.74
CA LEU A 308 -0.88 25.36 30.65
C LEU A 308 -0.82 26.84 31.05
N ILE A 309 -0.35 27.70 30.15
CA ILE A 309 -0.28 29.15 30.36
C ILE A 309 -1.33 29.82 29.49
N MET A 310 -2.36 30.39 30.12
CA MET A 310 -3.49 31.01 29.44
C MET A 310 -3.91 32.28 30.16
N LYS A 311 -4.44 33.28 29.43
CA LYS A 311 -4.92 34.52 30.04
C LYS A 311 -6.06 35.15 29.24
N THR A 312 -6.96 35.83 29.96
CA THR A 312 -8.04 36.64 29.39
C THR A 312 -8.14 37.97 30.15
N VAL A 313 -8.63 39.02 29.48
CA VAL A 313 -8.58 40.40 29.99
C VAL A 313 -9.97 41.03 29.95
N ALA A 314 -10.37 41.61 31.08
CA ALA A 314 -11.54 42.48 31.21
C ALA A 314 -11.08 43.94 31.30
N ARG A 315 -11.72 44.83 30.55
CA ARG A 315 -11.52 46.28 30.67
C ARG A 315 -12.54 46.88 31.63
N VAL A 316 -12.08 47.36 32.78
CA VAL A 316 -12.93 47.95 33.82
C VAL A 316 -12.89 49.47 33.71
N HIS A 317 -14.06 50.06 33.54
CA HIS A 317 -14.29 51.50 33.48
C HIS A 317 -14.95 51.95 34.80
N VAL A 318 -14.29 52.85 35.52
CA VAL A 318 -14.84 53.46 36.74
C VAL A 318 -15.28 54.88 36.43
N LEU A 319 -16.58 55.11 36.48
CA LEU A 319 -17.23 56.39 36.16
C LEU A 319 -17.35 57.25 37.43
N GLN A 320 -17.26 58.57 37.25
CA GLN A 320 -17.80 59.52 38.21
C GLN A 320 -19.25 59.83 37.81
N GLY A 321 -20.15 59.97 38.80
CA GLY A 321 -21.62 59.86 38.68
C GLY A 321 -22.35 60.98 37.91
N SER A 322 -21.87 61.30 36.70
CA SER A 322 -22.50 62.17 35.72
C SER A 322 -22.38 61.65 34.28
N SER A 323 -21.70 60.50 34.06
CA SER A 323 -21.34 60.01 32.72
C SER A 323 -22.35 59.06 32.07
N LEU A 324 -23.33 58.53 32.81
CA LEU A 324 -24.19 57.44 32.32
C LEU A 324 -25.30 57.92 31.36
N ALA A 325 -25.62 59.22 31.36
CA ALA A 325 -26.75 59.78 30.61
C ALA A 325 -26.46 59.99 29.10
N GLU A 326 -25.20 60.21 28.72
CA GLU A 326 -24.82 60.60 27.35
C GLU A 326 -24.79 59.43 26.37
N LEU A 327 -24.80 58.19 26.86
CA LEU A 327 -24.70 56.96 26.06
C LEU A 327 -26.04 56.44 25.51
N GLN A 328 -27.18 57.04 25.90
CA GLN A 328 -28.53 56.59 25.48
C GLN A 328 -29.21 57.46 24.41
N SER A 329 -28.66 58.62 24.04
CA SER A 329 -29.28 59.56 23.10
C SER A 329 -28.61 59.54 21.71
N GLY A 330 -28.96 58.60 20.82
CA GLY A 330 -28.22 58.51 19.54
C GLY A 330 -28.73 57.71 18.33
N VAL A 331 -29.86 57.00 18.33
CA VAL A 331 -30.36 56.33 17.10
C VAL A 331 -31.87 56.47 16.90
N LYS A 332 -32.25 57.10 15.78
CA LYS A 332 -33.54 56.88 15.10
C LYS A 332 -33.26 56.58 13.62
N SER A 333 -34.07 55.68 13.05
CA SER A 333 -33.97 55.23 11.66
C SER A 333 -34.34 56.31 10.65
N THR A 334 -33.64 56.37 9.51
CA THR A 334 -34.27 56.15 8.18
C THR A 334 -33.27 55.84 7.06
N SER A 335 -33.74 55.05 6.10
CA SER A 335 -33.15 54.73 4.79
C SER A 335 -32.85 55.96 3.91
N SER A 336 -31.78 55.95 3.10
CA SER A 336 -31.90 55.74 1.63
C SER A 336 -30.63 56.05 0.81
N TYR A 337 -30.28 55.10 -0.06
CA TYR A 337 -29.52 55.13 -1.33
C TYR A 337 -29.04 56.43 -2.03
N LEU A 338 -28.06 56.20 -2.93
CA LEU A 338 -27.76 56.87 -4.21
C LEU A 338 -26.67 57.99 -4.29
N SER A 339 -25.45 57.54 -4.68
CA SER A 339 -24.77 57.93 -5.93
C SER A 339 -23.71 59.06 -6.02
N LEU A 340 -22.74 58.77 -6.91
CA LEU A 340 -22.08 59.64 -7.91
C LEU A 340 -20.93 60.61 -7.55
N LEU A 341 -19.97 60.62 -8.50
CA LEU A 341 -18.91 61.62 -8.80
C LEU A 341 -17.79 61.79 -7.73
N VAL A 342 -16.49 61.60 -8.00
CA VAL A 342 -15.59 61.89 -9.15
C VAL A 342 -15.28 63.38 -9.34
N THR A 343 -14.07 63.81 -8.96
CA THR A 343 -13.10 64.57 -9.79
C THR A 343 -11.83 64.96 -9.01
N SER A 344 -10.82 65.42 -9.75
CA SER A 344 -9.62 66.16 -9.31
C SER A 344 -8.45 65.36 -8.72
N ILE A 345 -7.18 65.55 -9.11
CA ILE A 345 -6.45 65.81 -10.39
C ILE A 345 -4.98 66.08 -9.99
N PHE A 346 -4.06 65.55 -10.80
CA PHE A 346 -2.61 65.80 -10.88
C PHE A 346 -2.01 67.08 -10.26
N PHE A 347 -0.80 66.96 -9.69
CA PHE A 347 0.48 67.52 -10.20
C PHE A 347 1.65 66.91 -9.38
N ASN A 348 2.64 66.23 -9.99
CA ASN A 348 3.95 66.72 -10.50
C ASN A 348 5.02 67.02 -9.40
N LEU A 349 6.34 66.84 -9.59
CA LEU A 349 7.14 66.63 -10.82
C LEU A 349 8.36 65.67 -10.60
N ILE A 350 9.14 65.39 -11.65
CA ILE A 350 10.33 64.50 -11.76
C ILE A 350 11.62 65.36 -11.92
N ILE A 351 12.81 64.74 -12.14
CA ILE A 351 14.14 65.28 -12.60
C ILE A 351 15.09 65.68 -11.43
N CYS A 352 16.39 65.33 -11.34
CA CYS A 352 17.34 64.41 -12.02
C CYS A 352 18.47 64.05 -11.00
N GLY A 353 19.49 63.20 -11.22
CA GLY A 353 19.92 62.36 -12.37
C GLY A 353 21.41 61.95 -12.21
N ASP A 354 21.85 60.86 -12.87
CA ASP A 354 23.25 60.37 -13.06
C ASP A 354 24.10 60.07 -11.79
N SER A 355 25.13 59.20 -11.74
CA SER A 355 25.67 58.05 -12.53
C SER A 355 26.68 57.31 -11.59
N VAL A 356 27.41 56.21 -11.85
CA VAL A 356 27.83 55.40 -13.03
C VAL A 356 27.79 53.90 -12.63
N GLY A 357 28.02 52.95 -13.55
CA GLY A 357 27.93 51.48 -13.30
C GLY A 357 29.22 50.73 -12.91
N GLY A 358 29.10 49.40 -12.77
CA GLY A 358 30.22 48.47 -12.53
C GLY A 358 29.82 46.99 -12.51
N SER A 359 30.38 46.17 -13.40
CA SER A 359 30.41 44.70 -13.31
C SER A 359 31.41 44.23 -12.23
N GLY A 360 31.44 43.00 -11.72
CA GLY A 360 30.67 41.79 -12.03
C GLY A 360 31.60 40.58 -12.32
N VAL A 361 31.33 39.45 -11.66
CA VAL A 361 31.70 38.06 -12.07
C VAL A 361 33.19 37.58 -11.92
N LYS A 362 33.34 36.36 -11.34
CA LYS A 362 34.41 35.32 -11.46
C LYS A 362 35.75 35.33 -10.64
N HIS A 363 35.92 34.23 -9.88
CA HIS A 363 37.04 33.24 -9.88
C HIS A 363 38.45 33.49 -9.26
N LEU A 364 38.99 32.37 -8.70
CA LEU A 364 40.42 31.97 -8.57
C LEU A 364 41.29 32.82 -7.58
N THR A 365 42.40 32.39 -6.93
CA THR A 365 43.17 31.10 -6.88
C THR A 365 44.06 30.99 -5.60
N CYS A 366 44.51 29.77 -5.27
CA CYS A 366 45.85 29.37 -4.73
C CYS A 366 46.52 29.97 -3.45
N ASN A 367 46.80 29.06 -2.50
CA ASN A 367 48.14 28.65 -1.99
C ASN A 367 48.88 29.28 -0.77
N LEU A 368 49.55 28.34 -0.06
CA LEU A 368 50.83 28.37 0.69
C LEU A 368 50.95 29.02 2.10
N GLN A 369 50.92 28.16 3.14
CA GLN A 369 52.08 27.67 3.96
C GLN A 369 52.95 28.67 4.78
N VAL A 370 53.45 28.24 5.98
CA VAL A 370 54.86 28.35 6.52
C VAL A 370 55.01 28.51 8.07
N LEU A 371 55.68 27.52 8.72
CA LEU A 371 56.54 27.49 9.95
C LEU A 371 56.08 27.74 11.43
N GLY A 372 56.67 26.93 12.34
CA GLY A 372 57.18 27.34 13.69
C GLY A 372 56.57 26.68 14.96
N THR A 373 57.23 26.08 15.97
CA THR A 373 58.41 25.19 16.19
C THR A 373 58.71 25.07 17.72
N ASN A 374 59.10 23.88 18.20
CA ASN A 374 59.97 23.58 19.39
C ASN A 374 59.45 23.44 20.88
N PRO A 375 60.21 22.73 21.78
CA PRO A 375 59.63 21.83 22.82
C PRO A 375 60.32 21.77 24.23
N ALA A 376 59.83 20.89 25.15
CA ALA A 376 60.53 20.13 26.24
C ALA A 376 59.46 19.35 27.07
N ILE A 377 59.53 18.08 27.53
CA ILE A 377 60.55 17.16 28.11
C ILE A 377 60.71 17.26 29.65
N CYS A 378 60.16 16.28 30.40
CA CYS A 378 60.84 15.30 31.31
C CYS A 378 59.81 14.60 32.26
N GLY A 379 60.04 13.38 32.82
CA GLY A 379 59.08 12.83 33.82
C GLY A 379 59.11 11.36 34.35
N ALA A 380 59.90 10.44 33.80
CA ALA A 380 60.29 9.11 34.35
C ALA A 380 59.29 8.14 35.09
N VAL A 381 58.98 7.01 34.42
CA VAL A 381 59.01 5.57 34.86
C VAL A 381 58.44 5.13 36.24
N TRP A 382 57.52 4.13 36.27
CA TRP A 382 57.71 2.74 36.76
C TRP A 382 56.41 1.88 36.74
N SER A 383 56.60 0.58 36.55
CA SER A 383 55.70 -0.54 36.23
C SER A 383 54.45 -0.78 37.10
N PHE A 384 53.44 -1.49 36.55
CA PHE A 384 52.87 -2.71 37.17
C PHE A 384 52.25 -3.67 36.12
N GLU A 385 51.92 -4.89 36.56
CA GLU A 385 51.62 -6.07 35.72
C GLU A 385 50.12 -6.20 35.37
N ALA A 386 49.81 -7.00 34.33
CA ALA A 386 48.45 -7.39 33.96
C ALA A 386 48.29 -8.91 33.95
N GLY A 387 47.41 -9.44 34.80
CA GLY A 387 46.95 -10.83 34.76
C GLY A 387 45.78 -11.02 33.78
N PRO A 388 45.55 -12.25 33.26
CA PRO A 388 44.65 -12.47 32.14
C PRO A 388 43.17 -12.59 32.54
N TRP A 389 42.30 -12.05 31.69
CA TRP A 389 40.91 -12.49 31.56
C TRP A 389 40.70 -12.97 30.13
N GLN A 390 40.11 -14.17 29.98
CA GLN A 390 39.95 -14.81 28.69
C GLN A 390 38.81 -14.15 27.90
N PHE A 391 39.12 -13.63 26.71
CA PHE A 391 38.09 -13.46 25.69
C PHE A 391 37.65 -14.83 25.21
N ALA A 392 36.36 -15.12 25.28
CA ALA A 392 35.78 -16.25 24.58
C ALA A 392 35.84 -15.94 23.08
N ILE A 393 36.61 -16.73 22.35
CA ILE A 393 36.63 -16.70 20.89
C ILE A 393 35.26 -17.19 20.41
N PRO A 394 34.51 -16.43 19.58
CA PRO A 394 33.32 -16.97 18.92
C PRO A 394 33.74 -18.18 18.09
N ALA A 395 32.97 -19.27 18.15
CA ALA A 395 33.33 -20.51 17.47
C ALA A 395 33.63 -20.27 15.98
N GLU A 396 34.58 -21.04 15.44
CA GLU A 396 34.95 -21.01 14.02
C GLU A 396 33.69 -21.16 13.17
N ILE A 397 33.47 -20.22 12.24
CA ILE A 397 32.43 -20.36 11.21
C ILE A 397 32.89 -21.53 10.34
N ASN A 398 32.19 -22.66 10.43
CA ASN A 398 32.59 -23.88 9.76
C ASN A 398 32.61 -23.66 8.23
N GLU A 399 33.67 -24.11 7.56
CA GLU A 399 33.87 -23.91 6.10
C GLU A 399 32.90 -24.75 5.23
N SER A 400 31.82 -25.28 5.82
CA SER A 400 30.82 -26.18 5.22
C SER A 400 29.44 -25.53 4.96
N ALA A 401 29.32 -24.21 5.14
CA ALA A 401 28.07 -23.49 4.94
C ALA A 401 27.61 -23.56 3.47
N PHE A 402 26.55 -24.33 3.20
CA PHE A 402 25.93 -24.37 1.87
C PHE A 402 25.18 -23.06 1.60
N ILE A 403 25.71 -22.25 0.67
CA ILE A 403 25.05 -21.05 0.16
C ILE A 403 24.19 -21.42 -1.04
N LEU A 404 22.89 -21.16 -0.87
CA LEU A 404 21.91 -21.10 -1.95
C LEU A 404 21.57 -19.63 -2.18
N GLU A 405 21.79 -19.12 -3.38
CA GLU A 405 21.29 -17.82 -3.85
C GLU A 405 20.07 -18.03 -4.78
N LEU A 406 19.06 -17.16 -4.70
CA LEU A 406 17.79 -17.28 -5.42
C LEU A 406 17.38 -15.98 -6.13
N SER A 407 17.17 -16.06 -7.44
CA SER A 407 16.85 -14.93 -8.31
C SER A 407 15.52 -15.11 -9.06
N ILE A 408 14.61 -14.16 -8.85
CA ILE A 408 13.20 -14.15 -9.30
C ILE A 408 13.00 -13.08 -10.38
N CYS A 409 12.16 -13.33 -11.39
CA CYS A 409 11.80 -12.38 -12.46
C CYS A 409 10.29 -12.46 -12.81
N PHE A 410 9.72 -11.31 -13.20
CA PHE A 410 8.42 -11.15 -13.87
C PHE A 410 8.63 -10.32 -15.14
N ASN A 411 8.07 -10.75 -16.27
CA ASN A 411 8.70 -10.44 -17.56
C ASN A 411 8.40 -9.06 -18.16
N LEU A 412 9.48 -8.40 -18.58
CA LEU A 412 9.47 -7.23 -19.46
C LEU A 412 10.79 -7.23 -20.26
N PHE A 413 10.72 -7.41 -21.58
CA PHE A 413 11.91 -7.60 -22.42
C PHE A 413 12.72 -6.30 -22.55
N VAL A 414 12.02 -5.19 -22.81
CA VAL A 414 12.57 -3.83 -22.85
C VAL A 414 12.52 -3.17 -21.47
N GLU A 415 13.31 -2.12 -21.29
CA GLU A 415 13.26 -1.31 -20.08
C GLU A 415 11.98 -0.46 -19.98
N THR A 416 11.56 -0.17 -18.75
CA THR A 416 10.31 0.54 -18.44
C THR A 416 10.56 1.82 -17.67
N ASN A 417 9.58 2.72 -17.68
CA ASN A 417 9.51 3.78 -16.68
C ASN A 417 9.22 3.19 -15.27
N PRO A 418 9.38 3.95 -14.19
CA PRO A 418 9.22 3.43 -12.83
C PRO A 418 7.89 2.75 -12.52
N ALA A 419 6.80 3.08 -13.22
CA ALA A 419 5.49 2.44 -13.02
C ALA A 419 5.29 1.14 -13.83
N GLY A 420 6.32 0.67 -14.56
CA GLY A 420 6.23 -0.50 -15.45
C GLY A 420 5.72 -0.20 -16.87
N GLY A 421 5.43 1.07 -17.18
CA GLY A 421 5.02 1.48 -18.53
C GLY A 421 6.20 1.76 -19.47
N VAL A 422 5.90 2.24 -20.69
CA VAL A 422 6.92 2.57 -21.71
C VAL A 422 8.00 3.51 -21.17
N CYS A 423 9.27 3.14 -21.32
CA CYS A 423 10.42 3.98 -20.98
C CYS A 423 10.45 5.26 -21.83
N ASN A 424 10.64 6.41 -21.17
CA ASN A 424 11.02 7.66 -21.84
C ASN A 424 12.06 8.41 -20.99
N PRO A 425 13.35 8.34 -21.33
CA PRO A 425 14.44 8.91 -20.52
C PRO A 425 14.44 10.45 -20.49
N SER A 426 13.58 11.11 -21.26
CA SER A 426 13.36 12.56 -21.20
C SER A 426 12.30 12.97 -20.18
N VAL A 427 11.59 12.00 -19.57
CA VAL A 427 10.48 12.21 -18.63
C VAL A 427 10.75 11.54 -17.27
N ALA A 428 11.29 10.32 -17.28
CA ALA A 428 11.62 9.54 -16.09
C ALA A 428 12.85 8.65 -16.33
N PRO A 429 13.60 8.23 -15.30
CA PRO A 429 14.63 7.20 -15.43
C PRO A 429 14.04 5.90 -15.99
N CYS A 430 14.89 5.06 -16.59
CA CYS A 430 14.44 3.80 -17.17
C CYS A 430 15.07 2.60 -16.46
N THR A 431 14.24 1.60 -16.21
CA THR A 431 14.35 0.65 -15.12
C THR A 431 14.02 -0.75 -15.61
N GLY A 432 14.63 -1.76 -14.99
CA GLY A 432 14.47 -3.15 -15.36
C GLY A 432 14.76 -3.43 -16.83
N GLY A 433 13.94 -4.29 -17.42
CA GLY A 433 14.13 -4.84 -18.75
C GLY A 433 15.10 -6.03 -18.71
N PHE A 434 14.80 -7.07 -19.49
CA PHE A 434 15.54 -8.33 -19.48
C PHE A 434 17.05 -8.17 -19.75
N ALA A 435 17.46 -7.11 -20.46
CA ALA A 435 18.87 -6.80 -20.67
C ALA A 435 19.62 -6.35 -19.39
N ARG A 436 18.97 -5.68 -18.42
CA ARG A 436 19.60 -5.39 -17.11
C ARG A 436 19.61 -6.61 -16.21
N LEU A 437 18.48 -7.32 -16.18
CA LEU A 437 18.34 -8.59 -15.46
C LEU A 437 19.44 -9.58 -15.86
N ALA A 438 19.67 -9.76 -17.16
CA ALA A 438 20.70 -10.66 -17.65
C ALA A 438 22.11 -10.28 -17.20
N THR A 439 22.46 -8.99 -17.12
CA THR A 439 23.73 -8.55 -16.54
C THR A 439 23.80 -8.90 -15.05
N ALA A 440 22.81 -8.49 -14.27
CA ALA A 440 22.80 -8.71 -12.81
C ALA A 440 22.82 -10.20 -12.45
N VAL A 441 22.07 -11.05 -13.17
CA VAL A 441 22.10 -12.52 -13.03
C VAL A 441 23.46 -13.10 -13.41
N ARG A 442 24.11 -12.61 -14.46
CA ARG A 442 25.45 -13.08 -14.86
C ARG A 442 26.55 -12.60 -13.91
N GLU A 443 26.37 -11.45 -13.27
CA GLU A 443 27.24 -10.96 -12.18
C GLU A 443 27.01 -11.71 -10.87
N ALA A 444 25.77 -12.13 -10.57
CA ALA A 444 25.43 -13.03 -9.47
C ALA A 444 26.07 -14.41 -9.65
N LEU A 445 25.78 -15.11 -10.75
CA LEU A 445 26.39 -16.40 -11.10
C LEU A 445 27.92 -16.31 -11.28
N GLY A 446 28.45 -15.12 -11.60
CA GLY A 446 29.89 -14.86 -11.66
C GLY A 446 30.57 -14.68 -10.30
N ARG A 447 29.80 -14.30 -9.25
CA ARG A 447 30.24 -14.31 -7.84
C ARG A 447 30.08 -15.70 -7.22
N GLU A 448 28.92 -16.32 -7.42
CA GLU A 448 28.48 -17.55 -6.75
C GLU A 448 27.99 -18.59 -7.79
N PRO A 449 28.88 -19.40 -8.39
CA PRO A 449 28.53 -20.26 -9.52
C PRO A 449 27.57 -21.41 -9.22
N ASP A 450 27.39 -21.79 -7.96
CA ASP A 450 26.49 -22.86 -7.51
C ASP A 450 25.05 -22.40 -7.22
N SER A 451 24.75 -21.11 -7.41
CA SER A 451 23.42 -20.53 -7.18
C SER A 451 22.31 -21.15 -8.06
N LEU A 452 21.04 -20.92 -7.68
CA LEU A 452 19.88 -21.34 -8.46
C LEU A 452 19.11 -20.14 -9.02
N LEU A 453 18.88 -20.15 -10.34
CA LEU A 453 18.06 -19.14 -11.01
C LEU A 453 16.65 -19.67 -11.22
N LEU A 454 15.65 -19.10 -10.53
CA LEU A 454 14.29 -19.63 -10.44
C LEU A 454 13.24 -18.61 -10.89
N ASN A 455 12.59 -18.86 -12.02
CA ASN A 455 11.53 -17.99 -12.54
C ASN A 455 10.21 -18.20 -11.75
N GLY A 456 9.53 -17.09 -11.42
CA GLY A 456 8.39 -17.05 -10.50
C GLY A 456 7.01 -17.15 -11.14
N GLY A 457 6.90 -17.55 -12.41
CA GLY A 457 5.63 -17.55 -13.15
C GLY A 457 5.27 -16.17 -13.70
N ASP A 458 4.10 -16.07 -14.35
CA ASP A 458 3.62 -14.86 -15.03
C ASP A 458 4.71 -14.24 -15.94
N SER A 459 5.27 -15.12 -16.77
CA SER A 459 6.26 -14.83 -17.81
C SER A 459 5.61 -14.40 -19.13
N PHE A 460 4.32 -14.68 -19.31
CA PHE A 460 3.47 -14.27 -20.43
C PHE A 460 2.77 -12.91 -20.18
N GLN A 461 2.11 -12.39 -21.22
CA GLN A 461 1.26 -11.18 -21.18
C GLN A 461 2.04 -9.89 -20.86
N GLY A 462 1.32 -8.76 -20.75
CA GLY A 462 1.79 -7.51 -20.15
C GLY A 462 2.33 -6.46 -21.14
N THR A 463 2.78 -6.85 -22.33
CA THR A 463 3.14 -5.91 -23.41
C THR A 463 2.86 -6.44 -24.81
N ILE A 464 2.80 -5.52 -25.78
CA ILE A 464 2.67 -5.81 -27.22
C ILE A 464 3.70 -6.82 -27.76
N TRP A 465 4.87 -6.98 -27.10
CA TRP A 465 5.82 -8.05 -27.43
C TRP A 465 5.18 -9.43 -27.34
N TYR A 466 4.39 -9.70 -26.29
CA TYR A 466 3.66 -10.94 -26.14
C TYR A 466 2.46 -11.02 -27.10
N ASN A 467 1.66 -9.95 -27.24
CA ASN A 467 0.52 -9.95 -28.18
C ASN A 467 0.93 -10.21 -29.64
N LEU A 468 2.14 -9.82 -30.06
CA LEU A 468 2.62 -10.07 -31.42
C LEU A 468 3.36 -11.41 -31.56
N LEU A 469 4.22 -11.76 -30.59
CA LEU A 469 5.21 -12.84 -30.76
C LEU A 469 5.05 -14.01 -29.77
N ARG A 470 4.09 -13.92 -28.84
CA ARG A 470 3.59 -14.99 -27.96
C ARG A 470 4.69 -15.69 -27.15
N TRP A 471 4.51 -16.99 -26.91
CA TRP A 471 5.50 -17.89 -26.31
C TRP A 471 6.87 -17.83 -27.00
N ASN A 472 6.92 -17.58 -28.31
CA ASN A 472 8.15 -17.73 -29.09
C ASN A 472 9.21 -16.69 -28.71
N VAL A 473 8.84 -15.41 -28.59
CA VAL A 473 9.78 -14.40 -28.05
C VAL A 473 10.09 -14.66 -26.57
N THR A 474 9.13 -15.23 -25.83
CA THR A 474 9.28 -15.47 -24.40
C THR A 474 10.32 -16.55 -24.11
N GLN A 475 10.24 -17.73 -24.75
CA GLN A 475 11.27 -18.77 -24.63
C GLN A 475 12.64 -18.26 -25.11
N ASP A 476 12.65 -17.47 -26.20
CA ASP A 476 13.88 -16.95 -26.82
C ASP A 476 14.68 -16.03 -25.89
N PHE A 477 14.02 -15.36 -24.94
CA PHE A 477 14.69 -14.60 -23.88
C PHE A 477 14.98 -15.45 -22.64
N MET A 478 14.03 -16.28 -22.16
CA MET A 478 14.25 -17.13 -20.99
C MET A 478 15.47 -18.07 -21.16
N ASN A 479 15.65 -18.62 -22.36
CA ASN A 479 16.77 -19.48 -22.73
C ASN A 479 18.13 -18.73 -22.84
N MET A 480 18.16 -17.38 -22.74
CA MET A 480 19.42 -16.62 -22.67
C MET A 480 20.09 -16.63 -21.28
N LEU A 481 19.42 -17.23 -20.28
CA LEU A 481 19.90 -17.38 -18.91
C LEU A 481 19.66 -18.82 -18.41
N PRO A 482 20.60 -19.41 -17.63
CA PRO A 482 20.53 -20.80 -17.21
C PRO A 482 19.58 -20.98 -16.02
N HIS A 483 18.26 -20.89 -16.26
CA HIS A 483 17.25 -21.12 -15.23
C HIS A 483 17.23 -22.59 -14.80
N ASP A 484 17.30 -22.87 -13.50
CA ASP A 484 17.19 -24.24 -12.95
C ASP A 484 15.74 -24.72 -12.94
N ALA A 485 14.79 -23.81 -12.66
CA ALA A 485 13.36 -24.09 -12.79
C ALA A 485 12.52 -22.85 -13.12
N HIS A 486 11.37 -23.09 -13.72
CA HIS A 486 10.25 -22.15 -13.83
C HIS A 486 9.02 -22.75 -13.13
N VAL A 487 8.21 -21.93 -12.48
CA VAL A 487 6.83 -22.30 -12.12
C VAL A 487 5.86 -21.74 -13.16
N LEU A 488 4.67 -22.35 -13.30
CA LEU A 488 3.58 -21.81 -14.10
C LEU A 488 2.80 -20.78 -13.27
N GLY A 489 2.71 -19.55 -13.73
CA GLY A 489 1.75 -18.55 -13.24
C GLY A 489 0.40 -18.69 -13.94
N ASN A 490 -0.53 -17.77 -13.66
CA ASN A 490 -1.84 -17.79 -14.32
C ASN A 490 -1.77 -17.32 -15.77
N HIS A 491 -0.92 -16.31 -16.08
CA HIS A 491 -0.86 -15.72 -17.41
C HIS A 491 -0.23 -16.62 -18.46
N GLU A 492 0.48 -17.69 -18.05
CA GLU A 492 0.90 -18.77 -18.96
C GLU A 492 -0.29 -19.40 -19.72
N PHE A 493 -1.51 -19.34 -19.16
CA PHE A 493 -2.73 -19.89 -19.75
C PHE A 493 -3.61 -18.86 -20.48
N ASP A 494 -3.21 -17.59 -20.62
CA ASP A 494 -4.00 -16.54 -21.29
C ASP A 494 -4.46 -16.97 -22.71
N ASN A 495 -3.54 -17.55 -23.49
CA ASN A 495 -3.80 -18.04 -24.84
C ASN A 495 -4.05 -19.56 -24.91
N GLY A 496 -4.47 -20.15 -23.78
CA GLY A 496 -4.91 -21.54 -23.68
C GLY A 496 -3.83 -22.60 -23.74
N ILE A 497 -4.25 -23.87 -23.70
CA ILE A 497 -3.36 -25.03 -23.79
C ILE A 497 -2.52 -24.98 -25.07
N ASP A 498 -3.11 -24.57 -26.20
CA ASP A 498 -2.42 -24.40 -27.49
C ASP A 498 -1.38 -23.26 -27.46
N GLY A 499 -1.49 -22.31 -26.53
CA GLY A 499 -0.53 -21.23 -26.31
C GLY A 499 0.64 -21.61 -25.39
N VAL A 500 0.38 -22.43 -24.36
CA VAL A 500 1.40 -22.83 -23.37
C VAL A 500 2.17 -24.09 -23.78
N VAL A 501 1.57 -25.06 -24.45
CA VAL A 501 2.25 -26.31 -24.85
C VAL A 501 3.51 -26.03 -25.69
N PRO A 502 3.48 -25.19 -26.74
CA PRO A 502 4.67 -24.87 -27.52
C PRO A 502 5.78 -24.16 -26.72
N TYR A 503 5.43 -23.39 -25.69
CA TYR A 503 6.41 -22.78 -24.77
C TYR A 503 7.19 -23.86 -24.02
N LEU A 504 6.47 -24.83 -23.43
CA LEU A 504 7.06 -25.92 -22.65
C LEU A 504 7.87 -26.90 -23.51
N GLU A 505 7.53 -27.04 -24.80
CA GLU A 505 8.32 -27.83 -25.77
C GLU A 505 9.66 -27.16 -26.17
N HIS A 506 9.79 -25.84 -26.02
CA HIS A 506 10.95 -25.06 -26.49
C HIS A 506 11.74 -24.35 -25.36
N LEU A 507 11.33 -24.47 -24.10
CA LEU A 507 12.08 -23.97 -22.96
C LEU A 507 13.19 -24.96 -22.57
N ASP A 508 14.44 -24.49 -22.44
CA ASP A 508 15.58 -25.34 -22.03
C ASP A 508 15.50 -25.74 -20.54
N SER A 509 14.83 -24.91 -19.73
CA SER A 509 14.66 -25.10 -18.28
C SER A 509 13.54 -26.11 -17.94
N LYS A 510 13.47 -26.51 -16.67
CA LYS A 510 12.43 -27.42 -16.16
C LYS A 510 11.26 -26.67 -15.54
N VAL A 511 10.05 -27.04 -15.94
CA VAL A 511 8.82 -26.41 -15.43
C VAL A 511 8.20 -27.26 -14.34
N VAL A 512 7.82 -26.62 -13.23
CA VAL A 512 7.24 -27.29 -12.04
C VAL A 512 5.85 -26.78 -11.68
N ALA A 513 4.93 -27.70 -11.37
CA ALA A 513 3.61 -27.42 -10.80
C ALA A 513 2.99 -28.69 -10.16
N ALA A 514 2.84 -28.70 -8.83
CA ALA A 514 2.45 -29.89 -8.04
C ALA A 514 0.94 -30.11 -7.86
N ASN A 515 0.13 -29.11 -8.17
CA ASN A 515 -1.31 -29.09 -7.89
C ASN A 515 -2.22 -29.13 -9.12
N ILE A 516 -1.65 -29.21 -10.34
CA ILE A 516 -2.40 -29.38 -11.59
C ILE A 516 -2.81 -30.84 -11.78
N ILE A 517 -4.06 -31.06 -12.18
CA ILE A 517 -4.57 -32.33 -12.72
C ILE A 517 -4.90 -32.12 -14.21
N ASP A 518 -4.22 -32.90 -15.06
CA ASP A 518 -4.22 -32.80 -16.52
C ASP A 518 -4.81 -34.04 -17.21
N ASP A 519 -5.52 -34.91 -16.49
CA ASP A 519 -6.23 -36.13 -16.98
C ASP A 519 -7.01 -35.92 -18.30
N LEU A 520 -7.49 -34.69 -18.52
CA LEU A 520 -8.32 -34.31 -19.66
C LEU A 520 -7.57 -33.54 -20.75
N GLU A 521 -6.34 -33.07 -20.53
CA GLU A 521 -5.54 -32.33 -21.52
C GLU A 521 -4.24 -33.07 -21.86
N PRO A 522 -4.31 -34.12 -22.70
CA PRO A 522 -3.18 -35.02 -22.99
C PRO A 522 -2.04 -34.38 -23.80
N THR A 523 -2.17 -33.11 -24.20
CA THR A 523 -1.14 -32.34 -24.91
C THR A 523 -0.13 -31.67 -23.98
N ILE A 524 -0.48 -31.41 -22.71
CA ILE A 524 0.44 -30.83 -21.72
C ILE A 524 1.11 -31.88 -20.82
N GLN A 525 0.58 -33.12 -20.83
CA GLN A 525 1.06 -34.24 -20.02
C GLN A 525 2.55 -34.54 -20.24
N GLY A 526 3.33 -34.44 -19.14
CA GLY A 526 4.77 -34.74 -19.13
C GLY A 526 5.69 -33.59 -19.59
N LEU A 527 5.13 -32.42 -19.92
CA LEU A 527 5.92 -31.21 -20.21
C LEU A 527 6.31 -30.41 -18.93
N TYR A 528 5.71 -30.75 -17.80
CA TYR A 528 6.01 -30.19 -16.47
C TYR A 528 6.06 -31.31 -15.40
N TYR A 529 6.58 -30.99 -14.22
CA TYR A 529 6.79 -31.95 -13.12
C TYR A 529 6.18 -31.42 -11.80
N PRO A 530 5.71 -32.28 -10.86
CA PRO A 530 5.29 -31.80 -9.54
C PRO A 530 6.44 -31.15 -8.75
N SER A 531 7.62 -31.75 -8.81
CA SER A 531 8.88 -31.18 -8.34
C SER A 531 10.04 -31.69 -9.19
N ILE A 532 11.19 -31.04 -9.05
CA ILE A 532 12.49 -31.56 -9.49
C ILE A 532 13.47 -31.58 -8.32
N VAL A 533 14.57 -32.33 -8.47
CA VAL A 533 15.72 -32.27 -7.57
C VAL A 533 16.93 -31.85 -8.37
N VAL A 534 17.60 -30.78 -7.91
CA VAL A 534 18.91 -30.34 -8.42
C VAL A 534 19.98 -30.61 -7.38
N GLU A 535 21.23 -30.82 -7.80
CA GLU A 535 22.36 -31.01 -6.91
C GLU A 535 23.32 -29.81 -7.03
N ARG A 536 23.76 -29.26 -5.88
CA ARG A 536 24.77 -28.20 -5.78
C ARG A 536 25.62 -28.45 -4.53
N ASN A 537 26.94 -28.31 -4.65
CA ASN A 537 27.90 -28.57 -3.57
C ASN A 537 27.63 -29.86 -2.75
N GLY A 538 27.20 -30.93 -3.43
CA GLY A 538 26.92 -32.24 -2.84
C GLY A 538 25.62 -32.35 -2.01
N ARG A 539 24.78 -31.31 -2.00
CA ARG A 539 23.43 -31.33 -1.41
C ARG A 539 22.36 -31.42 -2.48
N LYS A 540 21.29 -32.16 -2.19
CA LYS A 540 20.08 -32.25 -3.01
C LYS A 540 19.08 -31.18 -2.59
N ILE A 541 18.60 -30.42 -3.57
CA ILE A 541 17.66 -29.33 -3.40
C ILE A 541 16.40 -29.68 -4.17
N GLY A 542 15.30 -29.89 -3.45
CA GLY A 542 13.99 -30.14 -4.04
C GLY A 542 13.32 -28.81 -4.37
N ILE A 543 12.84 -28.66 -5.60
CA ILE A 543 12.11 -27.48 -6.06
C ILE A 543 10.68 -27.93 -6.40
N ILE A 544 9.72 -27.55 -5.56
CA ILE A 544 8.30 -27.76 -5.76
C ILE A 544 7.72 -26.51 -6.42
N GLY A 545 6.98 -26.65 -7.52
CA GLY A 545 6.17 -25.56 -8.06
C GLY A 545 4.73 -25.67 -7.57
N VAL A 546 4.04 -24.55 -7.40
CA VAL A 546 2.59 -24.53 -7.18
C VAL A 546 1.99 -23.37 -7.98
N ILE A 547 0.73 -23.47 -8.37
CA ILE A 547 -0.01 -22.39 -9.03
C ILE A 547 -1.32 -22.18 -8.28
N ILE A 548 -1.82 -20.94 -8.22
CA ILE A 548 -3.07 -20.62 -7.50
C ILE A 548 -4.24 -21.47 -8.00
N SER A 549 -5.02 -22.00 -7.06
CA SER A 549 -6.15 -22.90 -7.31
C SER A 549 -7.30 -22.22 -8.06
N SER A 550 -7.32 -20.88 -8.04
CA SER A 550 -8.23 -20.00 -8.76
C SER A 550 -7.82 -19.71 -10.22
N THR A 551 -6.75 -20.28 -10.79
CA THR A 551 -6.35 -19.97 -12.19
C THR A 551 -7.46 -20.25 -13.23
N ASN A 552 -8.38 -21.19 -12.97
CA ASN A 552 -9.59 -21.41 -13.78
C ASN A 552 -10.56 -20.20 -13.84
N GLU A 553 -10.46 -19.27 -12.89
CA GLU A 553 -11.26 -18.04 -12.80
C GLU A 553 -10.50 -16.82 -13.38
N LEU A 554 -9.23 -17.01 -13.79
CA LEU A 554 -8.27 -15.95 -14.14
C LEU A 554 -7.69 -16.08 -15.56
N ALA A 555 -7.64 -17.29 -16.14
CA ALA A 555 -7.04 -17.55 -17.45
C ALA A 555 -7.71 -18.72 -18.22
N SER A 556 -7.35 -18.92 -19.48
CA SER A 556 -8.00 -19.86 -20.43
C SER A 556 -7.52 -21.32 -20.30
N THR A 557 -7.60 -21.90 -19.10
CA THR A 557 -6.98 -23.18 -18.70
C THR A 557 -7.48 -24.48 -19.36
N GLY A 558 -8.43 -24.43 -20.30
CA GLY A 558 -9.03 -25.61 -20.92
C GLY A 558 -9.85 -26.43 -19.92
N ARG A 559 -9.52 -27.72 -19.74
CA ARG A 559 -10.16 -28.62 -18.75
C ARG A 559 -9.21 -29.06 -17.63
N LEU A 560 -8.12 -28.33 -17.42
CA LEU A 560 -7.27 -28.50 -16.25
C LEU A 560 -8.06 -28.27 -14.95
N LYS A 561 -7.61 -28.92 -13.88
CA LYS A 561 -8.13 -28.67 -12.53
C LYS A 561 -6.97 -28.40 -11.60
N PHE A 562 -7.12 -27.38 -10.79
CA PHE A 562 -6.13 -27.00 -9.80
C PHE A 562 -6.61 -27.46 -8.42
N THR A 563 -5.68 -28.02 -7.65
CA THR A 563 -5.94 -28.52 -6.29
C THR A 563 -5.37 -27.58 -5.23
N ASP A 564 -5.79 -27.75 -3.98
CA ASP A 564 -5.31 -27.00 -2.83
C ASP A 564 -3.76 -26.98 -2.80
N GLU A 565 -3.22 -25.77 -2.84
CA GLU A 565 -1.81 -25.45 -2.98
C GLU A 565 -1.01 -26.02 -1.80
N VAL A 566 -1.57 -25.89 -0.60
CA VAL A 566 -0.92 -26.28 0.65
C VAL A 566 -0.91 -27.80 0.80
N GLU A 567 -2.00 -28.48 0.47
CA GLU A 567 -2.07 -29.95 0.50
C GLU A 567 -1.28 -30.59 -0.66
N ALA A 568 -1.06 -29.87 -1.77
CA ALA A 568 -0.16 -30.29 -2.83
C ALA A 568 1.32 -30.17 -2.43
N VAL A 569 1.72 -29.01 -1.89
CA VAL A 569 3.09 -28.78 -1.42
C VAL A 569 3.47 -29.75 -0.30
N LYS A 570 2.60 -29.98 0.72
CA LYS A 570 2.87 -30.95 1.80
C LYS A 570 3.18 -32.35 1.26
N ARG A 571 2.31 -32.86 0.38
CA ARG A 571 2.42 -34.20 -0.22
C ARG A 571 3.73 -34.38 -0.99
N GLU A 572 4.12 -33.38 -1.77
CA GLU A 572 5.34 -33.45 -2.57
C GLU A 572 6.60 -33.22 -1.73
N ALA A 573 6.52 -32.38 -0.67
CA ALA A 573 7.60 -32.17 0.28
C ALA A 573 7.88 -33.40 1.16
N GLU A 574 6.83 -34.10 1.63
CA GLU A 574 6.95 -35.39 2.31
C GLU A 574 7.70 -36.41 1.43
N LYS A 575 7.25 -36.55 0.17
CA LYS A 575 7.90 -37.41 -0.84
C LYS A 575 9.35 -37.03 -1.12
N LEU A 576 9.68 -35.74 -1.20
CA LEU A 576 11.07 -35.28 -1.38
C LEU A 576 11.93 -35.60 -0.14
N HIS A 577 11.41 -35.39 1.06
CA HIS A 577 12.10 -35.69 2.31
C HIS A 577 12.36 -37.19 2.48
N GLU A 578 11.37 -38.05 2.20
CA GLU A 578 11.52 -39.52 2.24
C GLU A 578 12.59 -40.05 1.26
N ASN A 579 12.82 -39.36 0.14
CA ASN A 579 13.89 -39.67 -0.81
C ASN A 579 15.26 -39.07 -0.43
N GLY A 580 15.38 -38.50 0.78
CA GLY A 580 16.60 -37.92 1.32
C GLY A 580 17.04 -36.70 0.53
N THR A 581 16.16 -35.70 0.43
CA THR A 581 16.44 -34.35 -0.06
C THR A 581 16.82 -33.46 1.13
N ASP A 582 17.87 -32.65 0.99
CA ASP A 582 18.46 -31.89 2.10
C ASP A 582 17.79 -30.53 2.34
N VAL A 583 17.36 -29.87 1.26
CA VAL A 583 16.74 -28.53 1.27
C VAL A 583 15.49 -28.56 0.39
N ILE A 584 14.37 -27.98 0.83
CA ILE A 584 13.15 -27.90 0.01
C ILE A 584 12.68 -26.46 -0.19
N ILE A 585 12.62 -26.06 -1.46
CA ILE A 585 12.14 -24.79 -2.00
C ILE A 585 10.71 -24.99 -2.51
N VAL A 586 9.84 -24.03 -2.23
CA VAL A 586 8.55 -23.86 -2.91
C VAL A 586 8.64 -22.63 -3.81
N LEU A 587 8.31 -22.77 -5.08
CA LEU A 587 8.01 -21.65 -5.97
C LEU A 587 6.51 -21.36 -5.90
N GLU A 588 6.17 -20.07 -5.91
CA GLU A 588 4.83 -19.50 -5.77
C GLU A 588 4.16 -19.62 -4.38
N ILE A 589 2.97 -19.04 -4.25
CA ILE A 589 2.20 -18.86 -3.00
C ILE A 589 1.89 -20.20 -2.31
N ALA A 590 2.45 -20.40 -1.11
CA ALA A 590 1.90 -21.36 -0.14
C ALA A 590 2.22 -21.00 1.32
N GLN A 591 1.21 -21.09 2.21
CA GLN A 591 1.35 -20.86 3.66
C GLN A 591 1.16 -22.18 4.43
N ASN A 592 1.76 -22.30 5.62
CA ASN A 592 1.58 -23.49 6.50
C ASN A 592 1.87 -24.84 5.80
N VAL A 593 2.85 -24.80 4.89
CA VAL A 593 3.32 -25.85 3.98
C VAL A 593 3.88 -27.12 4.64
N GLY A 594 3.96 -27.18 5.96
CA GLY A 594 4.48 -28.32 6.70
C GLY A 594 5.95 -28.18 7.09
N PRO A 595 6.48 -29.17 7.84
CA PRO A 595 7.76 -29.03 8.57
C PRO A 595 9.01 -29.13 7.68
N TYR A 596 8.86 -29.58 6.43
CA TYR A 596 9.99 -29.93 5.57
C TYR A 596 10.52 -28.76 4.74
N ILE A 597 9.70 -27.75 4.43
CA ILE A 597 10.11 -26.60 3.62
C ILE A 597 11.14 -25.72 4.36
N ASP A 598 12.05 -25.11 3.60
CA ASP A 598 13.03 -24.13 4.08
C ASP A 598 12.68 -22.71 3.65
N ILE A 599 12.27 -22.56 2.39
CA ILE A 599 12.00 -21.26 1.76
C ILE A 599 10.84 -21.35 0.74
N VAL A 600 10.03 -20.29 0.72
CA VAL A 600 8.98 -20.04 -0.26
C VAL A 600 9.36 -18.80 -1.08
N VAL A 601 9.29 -18.94 -2.40
CA VAL A 601 9.69 -17.94 -3.40
C VAL A 601 8.41 -17.50 -4.12
N GLY A 602 7.71 -16.51 -3.54
CA GLY A 602 6.37 -16.13 -3.96
C GLY A 602 6.32 -15.36 -5.28
N GLY A 603 5.20 -15.46 -5.99
CA GLY A 603 4.87 -14.66 -7.16
C GLY A 603 3.47 -14.06 -7.08
N HIS A 604 2.82 -13.86 -8.23
CA HIS A 604 1.46 -13.33 -8.47
C HIS A 604 1.10 -11.96 -7.84
N SER A 605 1.27 -11.76 -6.53
CA SER A 605 0.84 -10.58 -5.75
C SER A 605 1.64 -9.29 -5.98
N HIS A 606 2.69 -9.31 -6.82
CA HIS A 606 3.62 -8.21 -7.06
C HIS A 606 4.26 -7.61 -5.77
N THR A 607 4.40 -8.40 -4.70
CA THR A 607 4.84 -7.90 -3.38
C THR A 607 6.33 -7.55 -3.37
N LEU A 608 6.67 -6.30 -3.05
CA LEU A 608 8.02 -5.95 -2.64
C LEU A 608 8.22 -6.30 -1.16
N LEU A 609 9.13 -7.22 -0.88
CA LEU A 609 9.72 -7.41 0.45
C LEU A 609 11.11 -6.76 0.44
N TYR A 610 11.44 -5.89 1.39
CA TYR A 610 12.69 -5.11 1.37
C TYR A 610 13.15 -4.71 2.79
N ASN A 611 14.45 -4.51 2.97
CA ASN A 611 15.05 -4.14 4.25
C ASN A 611 15.43 -2.64 4.25
N GLY A 612 14.60 -1.81 4.90
CA GLY A 612 14.75 -0.35 4.90
C GLY A 612 14.01 0.32 3.74
N ASP A 613 14.43 1.52 3.38
CA ASP A 613 13.81 2.30 2.30
C ASP A 613 14.24 1.80 0.91
N PRO A 614 13.32 1.69 -0.07
CA PRO A 614 13.68 1.38 -1.45
C PRO A 614 14.37 2.59 -2.11
N PRO A 615 15.07 2.41 -3.26
CA PRO A 615 15.62 3.52 -4.03
C PRO A 615 14.54 4.53 -4.44
N GLU A 616 14.86 5.83 -4.44
CA GLU A 616 13.92 6.94 -4.71
C GLU A 616 13.16 6.81 -6.05
N ASN A 617 13.73 6.10 -7.02
CA ASN A 617 13.16 5.88 -8.35
C ASN A 617 12.20 4.67 -8.43
N SER A 618 11.96 3.94 -7.33
CA SER A 618 11.02 2.81 -7.30
C SER A 618 9.61 3.28 -6.93
N THR A 619 8.59 2.83 -7.67
CA THR A 619 7.17 3.04 -7.27
C THR A 619 6.68 1.99 -6.28
N PHE A 620 7.41 0.90 -6.09
CA PHE A 620 7.04 -0.17 -5.17
C PHE A 620 7.35 0.21 -3.72
N ARG A 621 6.34 0.13 -2.85
CA ARG A 621 6.50 0.29 -1.40
C ARG A 621 6.72 -1.07 -0.75
N PRO A 622 7.71 -1.25 0.15
CA PRO A 622 7.90 -2.50 0.87
C PRO A 622 6.67 -2.86 1.70
N GLN A 623 6.18 -4.08 1.55
CA GLN A 623 5.08 -4.64 2.35
C GLN A 623 5.59 -5.51 3.52
N GLY A 624 6.90 -5.62 3.70
CA GLY A 624 7.53 -6.39 4.77
C GLY A 624 9.05 -6.51 4.60
N PRO A 625 9.77 -7.03 5.61
CA PRO A 625 11.21 -7.29 5.54
C PRO A 625 11.53 -8.42 4.55
N TYR A 626 12.78 -8.50 4.11
CA TYR A 626 13.26 -9.55 3.21
C TYR A 626 14.34 -10.41 3.92
N PRO A 627 14.13 -11.71 4.13
CA PRO A 627 12.87 -12.45 4.00
C PRO A 627 11.86 -12.11 5.11
N VAL A 628 10.59 -12.42 4.88
CA VAL A 628 9.62 -12.62 5.98
C VAL A 628 9.90 -13.99 6.62
N VAL A 629 10.04 -14.02 7.94
CA VAL A 629 10.42 -15.24 8.70
C VAL A 629 9.22 -15.82 9.43
N VAL A 630 8.77 -16.99 9.00
CA VAL A 630 7.68 -17.77 9.63
C VAL A 630 8.27 -18.85 10.54
N ARG A 631 7.59 -19.22 11.63
CA ARG A 631 8.04 -20.32 12.51
C ARG A 631 7.06 -21.49 12.47
N GLN A 632 7.39 -22.52 11.70
CA GLN A 632 6.63 -23.77 11.68
C GLN A 632 7.23 -24.74 12.72
N GLY A 633 6.68 -24.69 13.93
CA GLY A 633 7.15 -25.50 15.06
C GLY A 633 8.44 -24.94 15.68
N LEU A 634 9.59 -25.55 15.35
CA LEU A 634 10.93 -25.09 15.74
C LEU A 634 11.75 -24.56 14.57
N LYS A 635 11.45 -24.98 13.33
CA LYS A 635 12.16 -24.59 12.10
C LYS A 635 11.71 -23.19 11.64
N PRO A 636 12.63 -22.29 11.23
CA PRO A 636 12.26 -21.11 10.45
C PRO A 636 11.90 -21.53 9.01
N VAL A 637 10.88 -20.91 8.44
CA VAL A 637 10.58 -20.98 7.00
C VAL A 637 10.61 -19.55 6.48
N LEU A 638 11.41 -19.32 5.44
CA LEU A 638 11.59 -18.00 4.86
C LEU A 638 10.58 -17.77 3.73
N ILE A 639 10.16 -16.53 3.53
CA ILE A 639 9.33 -16.10 2.39
C ILE A 639 10.03 -14.90 1.73
N VAL A 640 10.26 -15.01 0.42
CA VAL A 640 10.86 -13.96 -0.41
C VAL A 640 10.01 -13.66 -1.64
N GLN A 641 10.00 -12.39 -2.05
CA GLN A 641 9.39 -11.92 -3.30
C GLN A 641 10.03 -10.58 -3.70
N ALA A 642 10.15 -10.34 -5.01
CA ALA A 642 10.93 -9.25 -5.59
C ALA A 642 10.08 -8.32 -6.49
N ALA A 643 8.93 -7.86 -6.01
CA ALA A 643 8.01 -6.99 -6.76
C ALA A 643 7.58 -7.60 -8.10
N ALA A 644 7.71 -6.85 -9.21
CA ALA A 644 7.32 -7.27 -10.56
C ALA A 644 8.14 -6.51 -11.64
N HIS A 645 7.73 -6.66 -12.91
CA HIS A 645 8.19 -5.86 -14.07
C HIS A 645 9.71 -5.91 -14.36
N ALA A 646 10.40 -6.95 -13.88
CA ALA A 646 11.87 -7.06 -13.89
C ALA A 646 12.59 -5.80 -13.35
N GLN A 647 11.96 -5.02 -12.46
CA GLN A 647 12.59 -3.84 -11.84
C GLN A 647 13.51 -4.21 -10.67
N TYR A 648 13.36 -5.42 -10.13
CA TYR A 648 14.20 -5.98 -9.10
C TYR A 648 14.64 -7.40 -9.48
N LEU A 649 15.84 -7.76 -9.05
CA LEU A 649 16.34 -9.13 -9.01
C LEU A 649 16.30 -9.61 -7.55
N GLY A 650 15.71 -10.76 -7.26
CA GLY A 650 15.87 -11.38 -5.94
C GLY A 650 17.32 -11.82 -5.69
N GLU A 651 17.83 -11.61 -4.47
CA GLU A 651 19.09 -12.20 -3.99
C GLU A 651 18.94 -12.54 -2.49
N ILE A 652 18.90 -13.84 -2.16
CA ILE A 652 18.96 -14.32 -0.76
C ILE A 652 19.93 -15.49 -0.64
N LYS A 653 20.93 -15.35 0.22
CA LYS A 653 21.89 -16.39 0.61
C LYS A 653 21.39 -17.11 1.86
N LEU A 654 21.17 -18.41 1.74
CA LEU A 654 20.90 -19.28 2.89
C LEU A 654 22.20 -19.87 3.44
N GLN A 655 22.20 -20.31 4.70
CA GLN A 655 23.31 -21.06 5.30
C GLN A 655 22.78 -22.21 6.15
N PHE A 656 23.21 -23.43 5.82
CA PHE A 656 22.77 -24.67 6.46
C PHE A 656 23.91 -25.34 7.23
N ASP A 657 23.59 -25.93 8.39
CA ASP A 657 24.55 -26.76 9.15
C ASP A 657 24.73 -28.17 8.55
N ASP A 658 25.67 -28.94 9.11
CA ASP A 658 25.97 -30.33 8.70
C ASP A 658 24.86 -31.33 9.10
N GLN A 659 23.75 -30.86 9.71
CA GLN A 659 22.56 -31.64 10.04
C GLN A 659 21.35 -31.27 9.14
N GLY A 660 21.52 -30.30 8.23
CA GLY A 660 20.46 -29.83 7.33
C GLY A 660 19.55 -28.74 7.90
N ASN A 661 19.86 -28.16 9.08
CA ASN A 661 19.08 -27.05 9.60
C ASN A 661 19.53 -25.73 8.95
N LEU A 662 18.57 -24.92 8.52
CA LEU A 662 18.78 -23.51 8.16
C LEU A 662 19.16 -22.71 9.43
N VAL A 663 20.41 -22.26 9.52
CA VAL A 663 20.98 -21.59 10.71
C VAL A 663 21.14 -20.09 10.56
N ASN A 664 21.32 -19.59 9.33
CA ASN A 664 21.48 -18.17 9.02
C ASN A 664 21.00 -17.86 7.59
N TRP A 665 20.72 -16.59 7.31
CA TRP A 665 20.37 -16.08 5.97
C TRP A 665 20.65 -14.58 5.86
N GLU A 666 21.03 -14.12 4.66
CA GLU A 666 21.23 -12.71 4.34
C GLU A 666 20.77 -12.42 2.91
N GLY A 667 20.24 -11.22 2.62
CA GLY A 667 19.73 -10.89 1.29
C GLY A 667 18.83 -9.66 1.22
N GLN A 668 18.53 -9.26 -0.01
CA GLN A 668 17.62 -8.18 -0.38
C GLN A 668 17.27 -8.29 -1.89
N PRO A 669 16.20 -7.66 -2.40
CA PRO A 669 16.05 -7.45 -3.83
C PRO A 669 17.02 -6.37 -4.35
N HIS A 670 17.69 -6.62 -5.46
CA HIS A 670 18.60 -5.70 -6.13
C HIS A 670 17.83 -4.93 -7.20
N TYR A 671 17.66 -3.62 -7.01
CA TYR A 671 16.99 -2.74 -7.98
C TYR A 671 17.81 -2.65 -9.28
N LEU A 672 17.13 -2.69 -10.42
CA LEU A 672 17.73 -2.73 -11.75
C LEU A 672 17.57 -1.37 -12.46
N GLY A 673 18.16 -0.32 -11.89
CA GLY A 673 18.10 1.04 -12.43
C GLY A 673 19.10 1.32 -13.56
N ASN A 674 19.22 2.59 -13.93
CA ASN A 674 20.11 3.06 -15.00
C ASN A 674 21.61 2.76 -14.76
N GLU A 675 21.99 2.49 -13.51
CA GLU A 675 23.32 2.07 -13.08
C GLU A 675 23.70 0.65 -13.51
N VAL A 676 22.72 -0.24 -13.71
CA VAL A 676 22.97 -1.60 -14.23
C VAL A 676 23.11 -1.53 -15.75
N ILE A 677 24.27 -1.95 -16.26
CA ILE A 677 24.59 -1.96 -17.68
C ILE A 677 23.73 -3.02 -18.38
N GLN A 678 23.11 -2.68 -19.51
CA GLN A 678 22.33 -3.63 -20.32
C GLN A 678 23.24 -4.61 -21.08
N ALA A 679 22.95 -5.91 -20.99
CA ALA A 679 23.67 -6.99 -21.65
C ALA A 679 23.66 -6.83 -23.19
N PRO A 680 24.82 -6.67 -23.86
CA PRO A 680 24.86 -6.35 -25.29
C PRO A 680 24.28 -7.43 -26.22
N ASP A 681 24.35 -8.70 -25.84
CA ASP A 681 23.75 -9.84 -26.55
C ASP A 681 22.22 -9.83 -26.44
N VAL A 682 21.68 -9.50 -25.27
CA VAL A 682 20.23 -9.34 -25.07
C VAL A 682 19.72 -8.12 -25.83
N LEU A 683 20.46 -7.00 -25.83
CA LEU A 683 20.16 -5.87 -26.70
C LEU A 683 20.19 -6.27 -28.19
N ALA A 684 21.13 -7.10 -28.62
CA ALA A 684 21.18 -7.60 -29.99
C ALA A 684 19.99 -8.51 -30.34
N LYS A 685 19.45 -9.27 -29.38
CA LYS A 685 18.22 -10.07 -29.52
C LYS A 685 16.97 -9.17 -29.57
N ILE A 686 16.85 -8.18 -28.68
CA ILE A 686 15.79 -7.15 -28.70
C ILE A 686 15.72 -6.46 -30.07
N ASN A 687 16.87 -6.05 -30.62
CA ASN A 687 16.95 -5.37 -31.92
C ASN A 687 16.59 -6.26 -33.13
N GLN A 688 16.42 -7.58 -32.98
CA GLN A 688 15.92 -8.45 -34.06
C GLN A 688 14.40 -8.33 -34.24
N TYR A 689 13.65 -8.25 -33.14
CA TYR A 689 12.18 -8.13 -33.16
C TYR A 689 11.69 -6.67 -33.22
N LEU A 690 12.49 -5.74 -32.71
CA LEU A 690 12.12 -4.34 -32.59
C LEU A 690 11.58 -3.71 -33.89
N PRO A 691 12.06 -4.01 -35.12
CA PRO A 691 11.49 -3.45 -36.34
C PRO A 691 10.03 -3.85 -36.59
N GLU A 692 9.71 -5.14 -36.47
CA GLU A 692 8.36 -5.71 -36.66
C GLU A 692 7.38 -5.17 -35.60
N ILE A 693 7.82 -5.17 -34.34
CA ILE A 693 7.05 -4.61 -33.24
C ILE A 693 6.82 -3.11 -33.45
N THR A 694 7.84 -2.34 -33.86
CA THR A 694 7.71 -0.87 -34.06
C THR A 694 6.76 -0.54 -35.21
N GLU A 695 6.80 -1.28 -36.32
CA GLU A 695 5.88 -1.08 -37.45
C GLU A 695 4.42 -1.27 -37.02
N MET A 696 4.13 -2.33 -36.25
CA MET A 696 2.79 -2.57 -35.73
C MET A 696 2.41 -1.59 -34.61
N ALA A 697 3.26 -1.41 -33.60
CA ALA A 697 3.02 -0.57 -32.43
C ALA A 697 2.71 0.88 -32.77
N THR A 698 3.49 1.47 -33.69
CA THR A 698 3.35 2.89 -34.08
C THR A 698 2.23 3.15 -35.09
N ARG A 699 1.54 2.10 -35.58
CA ARG A 699 0.40 2.25 -36.49
C ARG A 699 -0.69 3.11 -35.85
N LYS A 700 -0.90 4.31 -36.39
CA LYS A 700 -1.98 5.20 -35.96
C LYS A 700 -3.35 4.56 -36.25
N ILE A 701 -4.20 4.51 -35.23
CA ILE A 701 -5.62 4.14 -35.31
C ILE A 701 -6.48 5.39 -35.40
N GLY A 702 -6.21 6.37 -34.53
CA GLY A 702 -7.03 7.57 -34.43
C GLY A 702 -6.41 8.62 -33.51
N SER A 703 -7.27 9.33 -32.79
CA SER A 703 -6.87 10.35 -31.82
C SER A 703 -7.95 10.56 -30.76
N SER A 704 -7.57 11.04 -29.58
CA SER A 704 -8.50 11.49 -28.53
C SER A 704 -8.24 12.96 -28.18
N LEU A 705 -9.31 13.69 -27.89
CA LEU A 705 -9.28 15.05 -27.32
C LEU A 705 -9.27 15.04 -25.78
N VAL A 706 -9.56 13.88 -25.18
CA VAL A 706 -9.74 13.68 -23.74
C VAL A 706 -8.88 12.52 -23.25
N HIS A 707 -8.57 12.51 -21.96
CA HIS A 707 -7.95 11.36 -21.30
C HIS A 707 -9.01 10.29 -21.08
N LEU A 708 -8.76 9.06 -21.55
CA LEU A 708 -9.66 7.91 -21.37
C LEU A 708 -9.09 7.06 -20.23
N SER A 709 -9.74 7.10 -19.06
CA SER A 709 -9.18 6.50 -17.85
C SER A 709 -9.66 5.06 -17.59
N SER A 710 -8.72 4.21 -17.21
CA SER A 710 -8.82 2.84 -16.71
C SER A 710 -9.25 2.73 -15.24
N ARG A 711 -9.57 3.85 -14.56
CA ARG A 711 -9.97 3.92 -13.13
C ARG A 711 -11.38 3.36 -12.87
N CYS A 712 -11.64 2.17 -13.36
CA CYS A 712 -12.96 1.54 -13.49
C CYS A 712 -13.43 0.75 -12.26
N ALA A 713 -12.77 0.88 -11.10
CA ALA A 713 -13.05 0.08 -9.90
C ALA A 713 -14.03 0.75 -8.92
N CYS A 714 -13.96 2.08 -8.77
CA CYS A 714 -14.71 2.82 -7.74
C CYS A 714 -15.90 3.61 -8.30
N SER A 715 -16.02 3.71 -9.63
CA SER A 715 -16.99 4.56 -10.34
C SER A 715 -17.21 4.05 -11.77
N GLU A 716 -18.09 4.73 -12.52
CA GLU A 716 -18.01 4.77 -13.98
C GLU A 716 -16.61 5.27 -14.41
N CYS A 717 -16.09 4.74 -15.53
CA CYS A 717 -14.89 5.23 -16.20
C CYS A 717 -15.17 5.43 -17.69
N ASN A 718 -14.67 6.52 -18.29
CA ASN A 718 -14.98 6.82 -19.69
C ASN A 718 -14.34 5.83 -20.68
N LEU A 719 -13.19 5.21 -20.36
CA LEU A 719 -12.59 4.16 -21.20
C LEU A 719 -13.47 2.90 -21.23
N GLY A 720 -13.90 2.38 -20.07
CA GLY A 720 -14.78 1.20 -20.00
C GLY A 720 -16.15 1.44 -20.63
N SER A 721 -16.73 2.64 -20.44
CA SER A 721 -17.94 3.07 -21.14
C SER A 721 -17.73 3.08 -22.67
N PHE A 722 -16.62 3.65 -23.15
CA PHE A 722 -16.26 3.71 -24.58
C PHE A 722 -16.03 2.33 -25.21
N VAL A 723 -15.36 1.41 -24.50
CA VAL A 723 -15.17 0.01 -24.93
C VAL A 723 -16.52 -0.69 -25.09
N CYS A 724 -17.43 -0.54 -24.12
CA CYS A 724 -18.77 -1.11 -24.27
C CYS A 724 -19.60 -0.44 -25.36
N ASP A 725 -19.45 0.87 -25.59
CA ASP A 725 -20.08 1.57 -26.71
C ASP A 725 -19.55 1.09 -28.07
N ALA A 726 -18.28 0.70 -28.18
CA ALA A 726 -17.70 0.09 -29.38
C ALA A 726 -18.34 -1.27 -29.71
N TYR A 727 -18.54 -2.12 -28.70
CA TYR A 727 -19.16 -3.43 -28.90
C TYR A 727 -20.65 -3.30 -29.24
N MET A 728 -21.35 -2.32 -28.66
CA MET A 728 -22.74 -1.99 -29.02
C MET A 728 -22.84 -1.46 -30.46
N ASP A 729 -21.90 -0.63 -30.93
CA ASP A 729 -21.89 -0.13 -32.31
C ASP A 729 -21.77 -1.26 -33.34
N ALA A 730 -20.94 -2.27 -33.07
CA ALA A 730 -20.79 -3.47 -33.88
C ALA A 730 -22.07 -4.34 -33.97
N MET A 731 -23.05 -4.13 -33.08
CA MET A 731 -24.37 -4.78 -33.13
C MET A 731 -25.43 -4.01 -33.93
N ILE A 732 -25.19 -2.75 -34.31
CA ILE A 732 -26.14 -1.97 -35.11
C ILE A 732 -26.33 -2.59 -36.52
N PRO A 733 -25.27 -3.00 -37.27
CA PRO A 733 -25.45 -3.66 -38.57
C PRO A 733 -26.08 -5.06 -38.49
N ARG A 734 -26.21 -5.65 -37.29
CA ARG A 734 -26.85 -6.96 -37.07
C ARG A 734 -28.36 -6.86 -36.79
N ALA A 735 -28.92 -5.65 -36.67
CA ALA A 735 -30.34 -5.40 -36.43
C ALA A 735 -31.27 -6.07 -37.46
N LYS A 736 -32.42 -6.58 -37.02
CA LYS A 736 -33.39 -7.35 -37.82
C LYS A 736 -34.83 -7.00 -37.43
N GLY A 737 -35.72 -6.92 -38.42
CA GLY A 737 -37.11 -6.50 -38.23
C GLY A 737 -37.17 -5.01 -37.86
N ASP A 738 -38.11 -4.64 -36.99
CA ASP A 738 -38.32 -3.27 -36.55
C ASP A 738 -37.37 -2.82 -35.42
N LYS A 739 -36.45 -3.70 -34.99
CA LYS A 739 -35.41 -3.37 -33.99
C LYS A 739 -34.36 -2.42 -34.57
N TRP A 740 -33.89 -1.46 -33.76
CA TRP A 740 -32.79 -0.56 -34.13
C TRP A 740 -31.39 -1.12 -33.82
N ILE A 741 -31.29 -2.21 -33.05
CA ILE A 741 -30.05 -2.92 -32.67
C ILE A 741 -30.37 -4.38 -32.28
N ASP A 742 -29.41 -5.32 -32.40
CA ASP A 742 -29.60 -6.74 -32.03
C ASP A 742 -28.98 -7.12 -30.65
N ALA A 743 -28.72 -6.13 -29.79
CA ALA A 743 -28.32 -6.30 -28.37
C ALA A 743 -28.82 -5.13 -27.51
N HIS A 744 -29.19 -5.38 -26.26
CA HIS A 744 -29.77 -4.38 -25.35
C HIS A 744 -28.71 -3.58 -24.58
N PHE A 745 -27.68 -4.28 -24.09
CA PHE A 745 -26.64 -3.70 -23.25
C PHE A 745 -25.33 -4.50 -23.39
N CYS A 746 -24.23 -3.85 -23.00
CA CYS A 746 -22.90 -4.43 -22.89
C CYS A 746 -22.42 -4.33 -21.44
N VAL A 747 -21.63 -5.31 -20.99
CA VAL A 747 -20.82 -5.21 -19.76
C VAL A 747 -19.38 -5.65 -20.03
N VAL A 748 -18.41 -4.96 -19.42
CA VAL A 748 -17.01 -5.39 -19.31
C VAL A 748 -16.58 -5.27 -17.84
N ASN A 749 -15.79 -6.19 -17.34
CA ASN A 749 -15.18 -6.10 -16.00
C ASN A 749 -14.04 -5.09 -15.98
N ARG A 750 -13.79 -4.49 -14.81
CA ARG A 750 -12.60 -3.67 -14.55
C ARG A 750 -11.29 -4.44 -14.82
N GLY A 751 -11.30 -5.77 -14.77
CA GLY A 751 -10.15 -6.61 -15.10
C GLY A 751 -9.63 -6.40 -16.52
N ASP A 752 -10.52 -6.23 -17.50
CA ASP A 752 -10.21 -6.11 -18.94
C ASP A 752 -9.58 -4.76 -19.33
N ILE A 753 -9.76 -3.71 -18.52
CA ILE A 753 -9.27 -2.35 -18.81
C ILE A 753 -8.00 -2.06 -17.99
N ARG A 754 -6.83 -2.01 -18.65
CA ARG A 754 -5.52 -2.06 -17.97
C ARG A 754 -4.76 -0.75 -17.86
N VAL A 755 -4.82 0.10 -18.88
CA VAL A 755 -3.98 1.29 -19.03
C VAL A 755 -4.83 2.47 -19.52
N ASP A 756 -4.48 3.69 -19.09
CA ASP A 756 -5.12 4.93 -19.54
C ASP A 756 -4.71 5.27 -20.99
N MET A 757 -5.62 5.80 -21.81
CA MET A 757 -5.25 6.42 -23.10
C MET A 757 -5.17 7.94 -22.95
N GLU A 758 -3.98 8.51 -23.15
CA GLU A 758 -3.77 9.95 -23.05
C GLU A 758 -4.31 10.74 -24.26
N PRO A 759 -4.63 12.05 -24.09
CA PRO A 759 -5.01 12.93 -25.20
C PRO A 759 -3.90 13.00 -26.25
N GLY A 760 -4.27 12.91 -27.53
CA GLY A 760 -3.31 12.90 -28.64
C GLY A 760 -3.61 11.83 -29.68
N VAL A 761 -2.57 11.18 -30.21
CA VAL A 761 -2.66 10.10 -31.21
C VAL A 761 -2.86 8.77 -30.51
N ILE A 762 -3.89 8.02 -30.90
CA ILE A 762 -4.10 6.63 -30.46
C ILE A 762 -3.37 5.72 -31.45
N THR A 763 -2.41 4.93 -30.99
CA THR A 763 -1.71 3.91 -31.79
C THR A 763 -2.27 2.51 -31.51
N PHE A 764 -1.88 1.55 -32.33
CA PHE A 764 -2.24 0.14 -32.15
C PHE A 764 -1.72 -0.42 -30.81
N GLU A 765 -0.52 -0.01 -30.40
CA GLU A 765 0.03 -0.30 -29.07
C GLU A 765 -0.83 0.31 -27.95
N THR A 766 -1.29 1.56 -28.10
CA THR A 766 -2.20 2.17 -27.11
C THR A 766 -3.48 1.35 -26.93
N VAL A 767 -4.04 0.80 -28.02
CA VAL A 767 -5.24 -0.04 -27.95
C VAL A 767 -4.93 -1.38 -27.28
N LEU A 768 -3.92 -2.11 -27.75
CA LEU A 768 -3.57 -3.42 -27.16
C LEU A 768 -3.21 -3.31 -25.67
N LEU A 769 -2.38 -2.35 -25.27
CA LEU A 769 -2.03 -2.17 -23.85
C LEU A 769 -3.25 -1.79 -22.97
N SER A 770 -4.30 -1.21 -23.55
CA SER A 770 -5.53 -0.88 -22.83
C SER A 770 -6.44 -2.10 -22.63
N THR A 771 -6.52 -2.99 -23.62
CA THR A 771 -7.31 -4.25 -23.62
C THR A 771 -6.46 -5.41 -24.19
N PRO A 772 -5.57 -6.03 -23.40
CA PRO A 772 -4.50 -6.90 -23.91
C PRO A 772 -4.82 -8.40 -23.95
N PHE A 773 -6.00 -8.83 -23.48
CA PHE A 773 -6.33 -10.25 -23.34
C PHE A 773 -6.81 -10.90 -24.63
N GLU A 774 -7.18 -10.11 -25.64
CA GLU A 774 -7.68 -10.59 -26.93
C GLU A 774 -8.94 -11.45 -26.76
N ASN A 775 -9.81 -10.99 -25.85
CA ASN A 775 -11.07 -11.63 -25.52
C ASN A 775 -11.97 -11.70 -26.77
N ASN A 776 -12.57 -12.87 -27.01
CA ASN A 776 -13.68 -12.98 -27.93
C ASN A 776 -14.88 -12.24 -27.33
N ILE A 777 -15.45 -11.29 -28.08
CA ILE A 777 -16.64 -10.58 -27.63
C ILE A 777 -17.86 -11.43 -27.96
N GLU A 778 -18.48 -11.98 -26.91
CA GLU A 778 -19.64 -12.86 -27.02
C GLU A 778 -20.95 -12.07 -26.91
N VAL A 779 -21.96 -12.51 -27.66
CA VAL A 779 -23.32 -11.99 -27.63
C VAL A 779 -24.26 -13.14 -27.30
N PHE A 780 -25.00 -13.04 -26.20
CA PHE A 780 -25.84 -14.12 -25.69
C PHE A 780 -27.10 -13.59 -24.99
N GLU A 781 -28.04 -14.48 -24.72
CA GLU A 781 -29.28 -14.18 -23.99
C GLU A 781 -29.16 -14.61 -22.52
N LEU A 782 -29.45 -13.68 -21.60
CA LEU A 782 -29.51 -13.92 -20.16
C LEU A 782 -30.86 -13.45 -19.61
N ARG A 783 -31.38 -14.10 -18.56
CA ARG A 783 -32.69 -13.76 -17.95
C ARG A 783 -32.52 -12.65 -16.91
N GLY A 784 -33.54 -11.80 -16.75
CA GLY A 784 -33.46 -10.57 -15.93
C GLY A 784 -33.11 -10.79 -14.46
N ASP A 785 -33.45 -11.93 -13.88
CA ASP A 785 -33.02 -12.34 -12.53
C ASP A 785 -31.51 -12.61 -12.44
N HIS A 786 -30.94 -13.35 -13.40
CA HIS A 786 -29.49 -13.56 -13.47
C HIS A 786 -28.72 -12.28 -13.84
N ILE A 787 -29.36 -11.32 -14.52
CA ILE A 787 -28.81 -9.97 -14.75
C ILE A 787 -28.77 -9.16 -13.44
N LEU A 788 -29.79 -9.28 -12.58
CA LEU A 788 -29.76 -8.69 -11.24
C LEU A 788 -28.68 -9.35 -10.36
N GLU A 789 -28.57 -10.68 -10.41
CA GLU A 789 -27.54 -11.47 -9.71
C GLU A 789 -26.11 -11.07 -10.12
N MET A 790 -25.86 -10.92 -11.42
CA MET A 790 -24.60 -10.40 -11.99
C MET A 790 -24.28 -8.98 -11.48
N LEU A 791 -25.27 -8.09 -11.39
CA LEU A 791 -25.09 -6.71 -10.93
C LEU A 791 -24.94 -6.59 -9.41
N GLU A 792 -25.56 -7.47 -8.62
CA GLU A 792 -25.27 -7.59 -7.19
C GLU A 792 -23.85 -8.12 -6.96
N TYR A 793 -23.42 -9.11 -7.74
CA TYR A 793 -22.08 -9.70 -7.64
C TYR A 793 -20.97 -8.71 -8.02
N SER A 794 -21.17 -7.89 -9.06
CA SER A 794 -20.17 -6.90 -9.48
C SER A 794 -19.90 -5.82 -8.44
N VAL A 795 -20.86 -5.57 -7.53
CA VAL A 795 -20.69 -4.66 -6.37
C VAL A 795 -20.71 -5.38 -5.01
N ALA A 796 -20.54 -6.71 -5.00
CA ALA A 796 -20.44 -7.50 -3.76
C ALA A 796 -19.11 -7.28 -3.00
N ASN A 797 -18.16 -6.54 -3.59
CA ASN A 797 -16.85 -6.26 -3.03
C ASN A 797 -16.94 -5.50 -1.69
N VAL A 798 -15.89 -5.64 -0.88
CA VAL A 798 -15.66 -4.85 0.33
C VAL A 798 -14.16 -4.50 0.38
N PRO A 799 -13.76 -3.21 0.30
CA PRO A 799 -14.61 -2.03 0.18
C PRO A 799 -15.48 -2.02 -1.09
N PHE A 800 -16.64 -1.37 -0.98
CA PHE A 800 -17.60 -1.17 -2.08
C PHE A 800 -17.25 0.11 -2.85
N PRO A 801 -17.34 0.14 -4.19
CA PRO A 801 -17.88 -0.93 -5.03
C PRO A 801 -16.85 -1.92 -5.58
N GLY A 802 -15.54 -1.59 -5.57
CA GLY A 802 -14.42 -2.54 -5.58
C GLY A 802 -14.09 -3.28 -6.90
N ALA A 803 -13.29 -4.36 -6.77
CA ALA A 803 -12.54 -4.96 -7.88
C ALA A 803 -13.41 -5.51 -9.03
N ARG A 804 -14.55 -6.13 -8.72
CA ARG A 804 -15.45 -6.77 -9.71
C ARG A 804 -16.39 -5.80 -10.45
N MET A 805 -16.18 -4.48 -10.33
CA MET A 805 -17.02 -3.48 -10.98
C MET A 805 -17.15 -3.74 -12.49
N LEU A 806 -18.39 -3.71 -12.98
CA LEU A 806 -18.72 -3.77 -14.41
C LEU A 806 -18.89 -2.36 -14.97
N GLN A 807 -18.22 -2.08 -16.08
CA GLN A 807 -18.43 -0.92 -16.94
C GLN A 807 -19.39 -1.29 -18.07
N ILE A 808 -20.21 -0.33 -18.52
CA ILE A 808 -21.53 -0.64 -19.09
C ILE A 808 -21.86 0.26 -20.31
N SER A 809 -22.62 -0.28 -21.26
CA SER A 809 -23.44 0.53 -22.19
C SER A 809 -24.84 -0.07 -22.34
N GLY A 810 -25.83 0.72 -22.78
CA GLY A 810 -27.22 0.29 -22.99
C GLY A 810 -28.05 0.05 -21.72
N MET A 811 -27.44 0.15 -20.53
CA MET A 811 -28.06 -0.08 -19.22
C MET A 811 -27.77 1.11 -18.28
N ARG A 812 -28.59 1.28 -17.24
CA ARG A 812 -28.42 2.26 -16.15
C ARG A 812 -28.74 1.65 -14.79
N PRO A 813 -27.75 1.17 -14.02
CA PRO A 813 -27.94 0.75 -12.63
C PRO A 813 -27.75 1.93 -11.66
N ILE A 814 -28.47 1.87 -10.54
CA ILE A 814 -28.18 2.65 -9.33
C ILE A 814 -27.80 1.67 -8.23
N PHE A 815 -26.59 1.81 -7.71
CA PHE A 815 -26.06 1.03 -6.60
C PHE A 815 -26.08 1.83 -5.29
N ASN A 816 -26.16 1.16 -4.14
CA ASN A 816 -26.09 1.81 -2.82
C ASN A 816 -25.19 1.03 -1.85
N GLY A 817 -24.08 1.64 -1.43
CA GLY A 817 -23.04 0.99 -0.60
C GLY A 817 -23.46 0.71 0.84
N SER A 818 -24.37 1.52 1.40
CA SER A 818 -24.97 1.31 2.73
C SER A 818 -25.86 0.07 2.83
N HIS A 819 -26.18 -0.61 1.73
CA HIS A 819 -26.95 -1.85 1.77
C HIS A 819 -26.04 -3.09 1.96
N PRO A 820 -26.57 -4.16 2.59
CA PRO A 820 -25.89 -5.46 2.67
C PRO A 820 -25.52 -5.99 1.28
N VAL A 821 -24.42 -6.76 1.21
CA VAL A 821 -24.05 -7.53 0.01
C VAL A 821 -25.25 -8.36 -0.48
N ASN A 822 -25.46 -8.38 -1.80
CA ASN A 822 -26.63 -8.96 -2.48
C ASN A 822 -27.97 -8.22 -2.23
N GLN A 823 -27.92 -6.96 -1.80
CA GLN A 823 -29.07 -6.04 -1.73
C GLN A 823 -28.71 -4.59 -2.17
N ARG A 824 -27.58 -4.41 -2.86
CA ARG A 824 -26.98 -3.12 -3.23
C ARG A 824 -27.53 -2.53 -4.53
N VAL A 825 -28.18 -3.33 -5.37
CA VAL A 825 -28.80 -2.87 -6.61
C VAL A 825 -30.17 -2.25 -6.30
N LYS A 826 -30.20 -0.91 -6.25
CA LYS A 826 -31.39 -0.13 -5.90
C LYS A 826 -32.42 -0.05 -7.03
N SER A 827 -31.94 0.00 -8.27
CA SER A 827 -32.76 -0.05 -9.48
C SER A 827 -31.90 -0.30 -10.71
N VAL A 828 -32.43 -1.01 -11.71
CA VAL A 828 -31.79 -1.19 -13.02
C VAL A 828 -32.80 -0.85 -14.11
N SER A 829 -32.38 -0.03 -15.07
CA SER A 829 -33.12 0.19 -16.31
C SER A 829 -32.29 -0.21 -17.52
N ILE A 830 -32.90 -0.85 -18.51
CA ILE A 830 -32.27 -1.31 -19.76
C ILE A 830 -32.89 -0.54 -20.93
N ARG A 831 -32.09 -0.21 -21.94
CA ARG A 831 -32.55 0.47 -23.15
C ARG A 831 -33.36 -0.51 -24.03
N CYS A 832 -34.59 -0.13 -24.39
CA CYS A 832 -35.41 -0.93 -25.28
C CYS A 832 -34.79 -1.02 -26.68
N ILE A 833 -34.89 -2.18 -27.33
CA ILE A 833 -34.40 -2.41 -28.71
C ILE A 833 -35.53 -2.57 -29.73
N ASP A 834 -36.70 -3.01 -29.26
CA ASP A 834 -37.93 -3.20 -30.02
C ASP A 834 -38.88 -2.01 -29.77
N CYS A 835 -38.40 -0.82 -30.13
CA CYS A 835 -39.07 0.45 -29.88
C CYS A 835 -38.60 1.51 -30.90
N PRO A 836 -39.50 2.41 -31.38
CA PRO A 836 -39.18 3.36 -32.45
C PRO A 836 -38.31 4.53 -32.00
N VAL A 837 -38.18 4.75 -30.69
CA VAL A 837 -37.26 5.72 -30.07
C VAL A 837 -36.61 5.02 -28.87
N PRO A 838 -35.28 4.91 -28.79
CA PRO A 838 -34.61 4.22 -27.68
C PRO A 838 -34.88 4.94 -26.36
N MET A 839 -35.46 4.22 -25.39
CA MET A 839 -35.72 4.70 -24.04
C MET A 839 -35.38 3.63 -22.99
N TYR A 840 -35.19 4.05 -21.74
CA TYR A 840 -34.83 3.17 -20.64
C TYR A 840 -36.08 2.66 -19.91
N GLU A 841 -36.24 1.34 -19.86
CA GLU A 841 -37.33 0.62 -19.20
C GLU A 841 -36.80 -0.16 -17.98
N PRO A 842 -37.58 -0.35 -16.90
CA PRO A 842 -37.14 -1.15 -15.76
C PRO A 842 -36.79 -2.60 -16.13
N LEU A 843 -35.83 -3.19 -15.40
CA LEU A 843 -35.45 -4.60 -15.53
C LEU A 843 -36.61 -5.55 -15.17
N GLU A 844 -37.04 -6.37 -16.13
CA GLU A 844 -38.07 -7.40 -15.94
C GLU A 844 -37.41 -8.75 -15.64
N LEU A 845 -37.51 -9.24 -14.40
CA LEU A 845 -36.78 -10.43 -13.94
C LEU A 845 -37.05 -11.71 -14.73
N ASN A 846 -38.23 -11.85 -15.35
CA ASN A 846 -38.60 -13.04 -16.14
C ASN A 846 -38.30 -12.91 -17.65
N LYS A 847 -37.86 -11.74 -18.12
CA LYS A 847 -37.59 -11.45 -19.53
C LYS A 847 -36.16 -11.87 -19.89
N TYR A 848 -35.97 -12.39 -21.10
CA TYR A 848 -34.65 -12.63 -21.65
C TYR A 848 -34.17 -11.36 -22.36
N TYR A 849 -32.96 -10.92 -22.01
CA TYR A 849 -32.27 -9.82 -22.65
C TYR A 849 -31.02 -10.36 -23.35
N ARG A 850 -30.89 -10.00 -24.63
CA ARG A 850 -29.66 -10.22 -25.39
C ARG A 850 -28.63 -9.16 -25.01
N MET A 851 -27.46 -9.58 -24.56
CA MET A 851 -26.38 -8.74 -24.03
C MET A 851 -25.03 -9.11 -24.66
N ILE A 852 -24.03 -8.25 -24.45
CA ILE A 852 -22.65 -8.43 -24.92
C ILE A 852 -21.71 -8.48 -23.71
N ALA A 853 -20.74 -9.40 -23.72
CA ALA A 853 -19.65 -9.44 -22.74
C ALA A 853 -18.37 -10.08 -23.32
N PRO A 854 -17.18 -9.78 -22.78
CA PRO A 854 -15.94 -10.51 -23.06
C PRO A 854 -16.06 -11.99 -22.68
N SER A 855 -15.41 -12.86 -23.46
CA SER A 855 -15.39 -14.30 -23.25
C SER A 855 -14.94 -14.70 -21.85
N PHE A 856 -14.02 -13.95 -21.24
CA PHE A 856 -13.56 -14.17 -19.87
C PHE A 856 -14.73 -14.25 -18.86
N ILE A 857 -15.47 -13.16 -18.65
CA ILE A 857 -16.62 -13.14 -17.73
C ILE A 857 -17.83 -13.93 -18.25
N ALA A 858 -18.00 -14.05 -19.58
CA ALA A 858 -19.04 -14.90 -20.15
C ALA A 858 -18.84 -16.39 -19.83
N ASN A 859 -17.59 -16.85 -19.77
CA ASN A 859 -17.21 -18.21 -19.36
C ASN A 859 -17.12 -18.39 -17.83
N GLY A 860 -17.27 -17.33 -17.04
CA GLY A 860 -17.30 -17.37 -15.57
C GLY A 860 -16.04 -16.85 -14.87
N GLY A 861 -15.08 -16.28 -15.61
CA GLY A 861 -13.95 -15.54 -15.06
C GLY A 861 -14.39 -14.39 -14.14
N ASP A 862 -13.49 -13.91 -13.27
CA ASP A 862 -13.80 -13.03 -12.12
C ASP A 862 -14.88 -13.61 -11.16
N GLY A 863 -15.27 -14.88 -11.34
CA GLY A 863 -16.32 -15.58 -10.58
C GLY A 863 -17.75 -15.36 -11.10
N PHE A 864 -17.95 -14.84 -12.31
CA PHE A 864 -19.27 -14.57 -12.93
C PHE A 864 -20.03 -15.84 -13.41
N HIS A 865 -20.00 -16.92 -12.61
CA HIS A 865 -20.66 -18.20 -12.88
C HIS A 865 -22.16 -18.09 -13.21
N MET A 866 -22.89 -17.11 -12.63
CA MET A 866 -24.30 -16.87 -12.95
C MET A 866 -24.55 -16.52 -14.42
N ILE A 867 -23.56 -15.96 -15.12
CA ILE A 867 -23.57 -15.79 -16.57
C ILE A 867 -23.32 -17.14 -17.25
N ALA A 868 -22.19 -17.78 -16.91
CA ALA A 868 -21.70 -18.98 -17.58
C ALA A 868 -22.69 -20.15 -17.57
N GLU A 869 -23.39 -20.36 -16.46
CA GLU A 869 -24.36 -21.44 -16.25
C GLU A 869 -25.73 -21.17 -16.91
N ASN A 870 -26.09 -19.90 -17.16
CA ASN A 870 -27.45 -19.51 -17.54
C ASN A 870 -27.58 -18.83 -18.92
N ARG A 871 -26.47 -18.38 -19.53
CA ARG A 871 -26.42 -17.80 -20.89
C ARG A 871 -26.90 -18.78 -21.96
N ARG A 872 -27.51 -18.27 -23.03
CA ARG A 872 -28.02 -19.05 -24.16
C ARG A 872 -27.76 -18.35 -25.48
N ASN A 873 -27.84 -19.09 -26.59
CA ASN A 873 -27.76 -18.53 -27.95
C ASN A 873 -26.51 -17.65 -28.17
N VAL A 874 -25.35 -18.19 -27.76
CA VAL A 874 -24.04 -17.54 -27.83
C VAL A 874 -23.58 -17.40 -29.28
N GLU A 875 -23.27 -16.19 -29.71
CA GLU A 875 -22.57 -15.84 -30.95
C GLU A 875 -21.26 -15.11 -30.62
N VAL A 876 -20.19 -15.35 -31.38
CA VAL A 876 -18.97 -14.51 -31.32
C VAL A 876 -19.11 -13.34 -32.30
N LEU A 877 -18.78 -12.13 -31.83
CA LEU A 877 -18.88 -10.88 -32.59
C LEU A 877 -17.57 -10.53 -33.32
N GLY A 878 -16.44 -10.78 -32.65
CA GLY A 878 -15.07 -10.44 -33.05
C GLY A 878 -14.14 -10.49 -31.83
N VAL A 879 -12.92 -9.96 -31.97
CA VAL A 879 -11.97 -9.82 -30.86
C VAL A 879 -12.00 -8.38 -30.33
N ASP A 880 -11.83 -8.21 -29.01
CA ASP A 880 -11.93 -6.94 -28.27
C ASP A 880 -11.26 -5.73 -28.98
N TYR A 881 -9.97 -5.82 -29.28
CA TYR A 881 -9.17 -4.72 -29.81
C TYR A 881 -9.54 -4.37 -31.26
N ASP A 882 -9.99 -5.34 -32.06
CA ASP A 882 -10.40 -5.14 -33.46
C ASP A 882 -11.76 -4.41 -33.54
N LEU A 883 -12.71 -4.74 -32.65
CA LEU A 883 -13.96 -3.98 -32.53
C LEU A 883 -13.70 -2.56 -32.02
N LEU A 884 -12.80 -2.39 -31.04
CA LEU A 884 -12.41 -1.10 -30.50
C LEU A 884 -11.68 -0.22 -31.53
N ILE A 885 -10.76 -0.78 -32.32
CA ILE A 885 -10.07 -0.10 -33.44
C ILE A 885 -11.07 0.48 -34.43
N ARG A 886 -12.02 -0.33 -34.90
CA ARG A 886 -13.04 0.11 -35.87
C ARG A 886 -13.88 1.28 -35.35
N TYR A 887 -14.17 1.28 -34.04
CA TYR A 887 -14.94 2.34 -33.40
C TYR A 887 -14.12 3.63 -33.22
N ILE A 888 -12.83 3.51 -32.86
CA ILE A 888 -11.88 4.64 -32.82
C ILE A 888 -11.70 5.25 -34.21
N GLU A 889 -11.51 4.42 -35.26
CA GLU A 889 -11.40 4.87 -36.65
C GLU A 889 -12.68 5.59 -37.12
N LYS A 890 -13.86 5.11 -36.68
CA LYS A 890 -15.17 5.72 -36.97
C LYS A 890 -15.42 7.06 -36.28
N LEU A 891 -14.93 7.24 -35.05
CA LEU A 891 -15.20 8.42 -34.21
C LEU A 891 -14.05 9.42 -34.10
N SER A 892 -12.85 9.11 -34.59
CA SER A 892 -11.67 9.95 -34.39
C SER A 892 -11.87 11.39 -34.91
N PRO A 893 -11.66 12.44 -34.10
CA PRO A 893 -11.07 12.39 -32.76
C PRO A 893 -12.11 12.11 -31.64
N VAL A 894 -11.80 11.14 -30.78
CA VAL A 894 -12.64 10.67 -29.67
C VAL A 894 -12.76 11.73 -28.57
N PHE A 895 -13.92 11.85 -27.92
CA PHE A 895 -14.18 12.87 -26.88
C PHE A 895 -15.10 12.39 -25.74
N ILE A 896 -15.12 11.08 -25.44
CA ILE A 896 -16.08 10.46 -24.51
C ILE A 896 -15.94 10.97 -23.07
N ASP A 897 -17.07 11.40 -22.52
CA ASP A 897 -17.27 11.85 -21.14
C ASP A 897 -17.80 10.73 -20.23
N VAL A 898 -18.13 11.08 -18.98
CA VAL A 898 -18.78 10.20 -18.01
C VAL A 898 -20.25 10.63 -17.95
N ASP A 899 -21.15 9.85 -18.55
CA ASP A 899 -22.54 10.27 -18.78
C ASP A 899 -23.51 9.96 -17.62
N GLY A 900 -22.98 9.34 -16.55
CA GLY A 900 -23.74 8.99 -15.36
C GLY A 900 -24.70 7.82 -15.58
N ARG A 901 -24.35 6.93 -16.52
CA ARG A 901 -25.02 5.64 -16.72
C ARG A 901 -24.90 4.75 -15.51
N ILE A 902 -23.76 4.75 -14.82
CA ILE A 902 -23.56 4.05 -13.53
C ILE A 902 -23.65 5.07 -12.40
N GLN A 903 -24.63 4.89 -11.50
CA GLN A 903 -24.79 5.76 -10.33
C GLN A 903 -24.50 4.99 -9.06
N ILE A 904 -23.68 5.57 -8.18
CA ILE A 904 -23.19 4.93 -6.96
C ILE A 904 -23.49 5.85 -5.79
N GLN A 905 -24.37 5.38 -4.91
CA GLN A 905 -24.66 6.00 -3.62
C GLN A 905 -23.75 5.35 -2.58
N ASP A 906 -23.17 6.15 -1.68
CA ASP A 906 -22.07 5.77 -0.79
C ASP A 906 -20.86 5.12 -1.51
N PRO A 907 -20.25 5.78 -2.52
CA PRO A 907 -19.06 5.28 -3.21
C PRO A 907 -17.81 5.25 -2.29
N CYS A 908 -16.72 4.64 -2.76
CA CYS A 908 -15.42 4.66 -2.06
C CYS A 908 -15.02 6.09 -1.66
N PHE A 909 -14.76 6.28 -0.36
CA PHE A 909 -13.61 7.08 0.04
C PHE A 909 -12.37 6.22 -0.27
N VAL A 910 -11.56 6.68 -1.22
CA VAL A 910 -10.27 6.07 -1.61
C VAL A 910 -9.17 6.77 -0.83
#